data_AF-A0A7J3J9N8-F1
#
_entry.id   AF-A0A7J3J9N8-F1
#
_cell.length_a   1.000
_cell.length_b   1.000
_cell.length_c   1.000
_cell.angle_alpha   90.00
_cell.angle_beta   90.00
_cell.angle_gamma   90.00
#
_symmetry.space_group_name_H-M   'P 1'
#
loop_
_entity.id
_entity.type
_entity.pdbx_description
1 polymer ?
#
loop_
_entity_poly.entity_id
_entity_poly.type
_entity_poly.pdbx_seq_one_letter_code
_entity_poly.pdbx_strand_id
1 'polypeptide(L)'
;MAMPLMYPIKHVYRNWKLFAALLIGVTLAATFFTGIWIKTDLAAEQSLDKQVSSVLTDMESRVSLNRTNLPLALRDIKAMEGVKRVDMVARFYTPVGVPADNYTKIIYSQMAAFPDDSKIYPEWLNRPLGGIPENYTYLVAGSELAQRVSVGDNITTMITFPQPKYYNQTTIYLNLTVAGFAELTDNGYAYVSGNNYITYGYATSLSSYSGYRADLMIVGWDSTLMKLWNSTQDPSSTVEITFSIDVDREGLISPWNIQASVTKINQISDKIQNQILGKYMSYSWVNNMLSNALSNFQYSFSNMVINFFMVCAPIFFVAWYLGATVSDVSFNIRRREIGLLSTKGLSSGQIQRMFLTEAIVIGAVGGVLGVVGGLILNQYYAGTVNLNTLFSSQMFSPTIMVVTVVFGVILAFAAVFWSSRKASRIPAVEALRDYMPTDERPRRRIIPIVALILGSYKIAVYLLGLNMEQLIYQWSYSSGNILLTYLASPLVLFDAAMTFIGPILFFWGFTKLVIRDSTKFQAAASKISSVMGDLGALAAKNVRRNPARLAAIAFLIALIIGLSVQVTGQIASQEDYIYRTVRNNVGADVTVSVVNGSRGQEILKNITQTVPGIKNASIESQLTATLSEKYGTMTIKTIQPAAW
;
A
#
# COMPACT_ATOMS: atom_id res chain seq x y z
N MET A 1 -1.48 42.67 -36.06
CA MET A 1 -1.41 43.40 -34.77
C MET A 1 -1.62 42.39 -33.64
N ALA A 2 -0.56 42.03 -32.92
CA ALA A 2 -0.69 41.15 -31.76
C ALA A 2 -1.37 41.94 -30.63
N MET A 3 -2.46 41.41 -30.09
CA MET A 3 -3.12 42.03 -28.93
C MET A 3 -2.14 42.01 -27.74
N PRO A 4 -1.91 43.12 -27.04
CA PRO A 4 -1.02 43.13 -25.89
C PRO A 4 -1.58 42.20 -24.80
N LEU A 5 -0.77 41.25 -24.32
CA LEU A 5 -1.08 40.30 -23.24
C LEU A 5 -1.63 40.97 -21.97
N MET A 6 -1.43 42.27 -21.81
CA MET A 6 -1.97 43.09 -20.72
C MET A 6 -3.49 43.27 -20.75
N TYR A 7 -4.14 43.19 -21.92
CA TYR A 7 -5.59 43.39 -22.01
C TYR A 7 -6.41 42.30 -21.29
N PRO A 8 -6.16 40.98 -21.52
CA PRO A 8 -6.80 39.90 -20.76
C PRO A 8 -6.63 40.04 -19.25
N ILE A 9 -5.44 40.40 -18.78
CA ILE A 9 -5.12 40.51 -17.34
C ILE A 9 -5.91 41.65 -16.69
N LYS A 10 -5.91 42.84 -17.30
CA LYS A 10 -6.71 43.99 -16.82
C LYS A 10 -8.21 43.67 -16.83
N HIS A 11 -8.65 42.91 -17.82
CA HIS A 11 -10.04 42.53 -17.96
C HIS A 11 -10.48 41.55 -16.84
N VAL A 12 -9.68 40.53 -16.54
CA VAL A 12 -9.93 39.60 -15.42
C VAL A 12 -10.02 40.35 -14.09
N TYR A 13 -9.11 41.29 -13.83
CA TYR A 13 -9.12 42.08 -12.60
C TYR A 13 -10.39 42.93 -12.45
N ARG A 14 -10.81 43.63 -13.51
CA ARG A 14 -11.99 44.51 -13.44
C ARG A 14 -13.30 43.74 -13.31
N ASN A 15 -13.36 42.55 -13.91
CA ASN A 15 -14.58 41.75 -14.03
C ASN A 15 -14.51 40.40 -13.31
N TRP A 16 -13.79 40.32 -12.18
CA TRP A 16 -13.51 39.07 -11.45
C TRP A 16 -14.78 38.28 -11.09
N LYS A 17 -15.92 38.94 -10.88
CA LYS A 17 -17.21 38.29 -10.58
C LYS A 17 -17.68 37.34 -11.69
N LEU A 18 -17.32 37.61 -12.95
CA LEU A 18 -17.64 36.73 -14.10
C LEU A 18 -16.81 35.44 -14.09
N PHE A 19 -15.74 35.42 -13.30
CA PHE A 19 -14.78 34.32 -13.21
C PHE A 19 -14.78 33.65 -11.84
N ALA A 20 -15.51 34.17 -10.86
CA ALA A 20 -15.53 33.69 -9.48
C ALA A 20 -15.84 32.19 -9.38
N ALA A 21 -16.81 31.69 -10.14
CA ALA A 21 -17.15 30.27 -10.13
C ALA A 21 -16.06 29.37 -10.75
N LEU A 22 -15.42 29.83 -11.83
CA LEU A 22 -14.27 29.12 -12.43
C LEU A 22 -13.09 29.10 -11.45
N LEU A 23 -12.82 30.24 -10.81
CA LEU A 23 -11.79 30.37 -9.78
C LEU A 23 -12.07 29.42 -8.61
N ILE A 24 -13.28 29.39 -8.08
CA ILE A 24 -13.68 28.49 -6.98
C ILE A 24 -13.50 27.02 -7.39
N GLY A 25 -13.98 26.64 -8.58
CA GLY A 25 -13.86 25.26 -9.07
C GLY A 25 -12.41 24.82 -9.22
N VAL A 26 -11.55 25.67 -9.80
CA VAL A 26 -10.12 25.39 -9.95
C VAL A 26 -9.42 25.37 -8.59
N THR A 27 -9.72 26.32 -7.71
CA THR A 27 -9.14 26.40 -6.36
C THR A 27 -9.46 25.14 -5.57
N LEU A 28 -10.70 24.67 -5.60
CA LEU A 28 -11.12 23.44 -4.93
C LEU A 28 -10.37 22.23 -5.51
N ALA A 29 -10.34 22.07 -6.83
CA ALA A 29 -9.63 20.97 -7.47
C ALA A 29 -8.12 20.96 -7.14
N ALA A 30 -7.48 22.13 -7.18
CA ALA A 30 -6.07 22.30 -6.84
C ALA A 30 -5.81 22.07 -5.34
N THR A 31 -6.76 22.42 -4.47
CA THR A 31 -6.72 22.13 -3.02
C THR A 31 -6.68 20.63 -2.77
N PHE A 32 -7.61 19.89 -3.37
CA PHE A 32 -7.63 18.43 -3.27
C PHE A 32 -6.37 17.81 -3.87
N PHE A 33 -5.97 18.24 -5.06
CA PHE A 33 -4.76 17.76 -5.72
C PHE A 33 -3.52 17.94 -4.84
N THR A 34 -3.35 19.12 -4.23
CA THR A 34 -2.24 19.40 -3.31
C THR A 34 -2.32 18.55 -2.04
N GLY A 35 -3.51 18.47 -1.42
CA GLY A 35 -3.70 17.67 -0.21
C GLY A 35 -3.35 16.19 -0.40
N ILE A 36 -3.63 15.64 -1.58
CA ILE A 36 -3.24 14.27 -1.95
C ILE A 36 -1.73 14.12 -1.98
N TRP A 37 -1.03 14.98 -2.72
CA TRP A 37 0.42 14.89 -2.86
C TRP A 37 1.12 15.05 -1.51
N ILE A 38 0.72 16.01 -0.68
CA ILE A 38 1.33 16.19 0.65
C ILE A 38 1.08 14.95 1.51
N LYS A 39 -0.16 14.42 1.59
CA LYS A 39 -0.44 13.21 2.37
C LYS A 39 0.29 11.99 1.83
N THR A 40 0.41 11.87 0.51
CA THR A 40 1.05 10.73 -0.14
C THR A 40 2.54 10.73 0.15
N ASP A 41 3.21 11.88 0.04
CA ASP A 41 4.64 12.01 0.34
C ASP A 41 4.93 11.80 1.84
N LEU A 42 4.10 12.35 2.73
CA LEU A 42 4.26 12.12 4.18
C LEU A 42 4.05 10.66 4.56
N ALA A 43 3.00 10.03 4.04
CA ALA A 43 2.71 8.63 4.28
C ALA A 43 3.81 7.75 3.68
N ALA A 44 4.39 8.14 2.55
CA ALA A 44 5.51 7.45 1.93
C ALA A 44 6.76 7.51 2.80
N GLU A 45 7.17 8.69 3.27
CA GLU A 45 8.35 8.86 4.11
C GLU A 45 8.22 8.07 5.42
N GLN A 46 7.10 8.25 6.14
CA GLN A 46 6.85 7.54 7.39
C GLN A 46 6.77 6.02 7.21
N SER A 47 6.14 5.57 6.12
CA SER A 47 6.04 4.14 5.81
C SER A 47 7.38 3.56 5.37
N LEU A 48 8.19 4.31 4.62
CA LEU A 48 9.51 3.88 4.18
C LEU A 48 10.45 3.70 5.38
N ASP A 49 10.53 4.71 6.26
CA ASP A 49 11.36 4.64 7.47
C ASP A 49 10.94 3.48 8.36
N LYS A 50 9.63 3.27 8.54
CA LYS A 50 9.09 2.16 9.30
C LYS A 50 9.41 0.81 8.66
N GLN A 51 9.33 0.69 7.33
CA GLN A 51 9.64 -0.55 6.62
C GLN A 51 11.14 -0.86 6.66
N VAL A 52 12.00 0.14 6.46
CA VAL A 52 13.46 -0.05 6.50
C VAL A 52 13.93 -0.36 7.91
N SER A 53 13.39 0.30 8.94
CA SER A 53 13.72 0.01 10.35
C SER A 53 13.25 -1.35 10.83
N SER A 54 12.18 -1.91 10.25
CA SER A 54 11.74 -3.29 10.56
C SER A 54 12.64 -4.39 10.01
N VAL A 55 13.54 -4.09 9.07
CA VAL A 55 14.48 -5.07 8.51
C VAL A 55 15.66 -5.25 9.45
N LEU A 56 15.72 -6.41 10.12
CA LEU A 56 16.76 -6.78 11.09
C LEU A 56 18.12 -7.11 10.47
N THR A 57 18.11 -7.72 9.28
CA THR A 57 19.30 -8.06 8.49
C THR A 57 18.99 -7.73 7.03
N ASP A 58 19.86 -7.00 6.34
CA ASP A 58 19.58 -6.56 4.97
C ASP A 58 19.59 -7.73 3.97
N MET A 59 20.61 -8.58 4.06
CA MET A 59 20.73 -9.79 3.25
C MET A 59 21.25 -10.97 4.06
N GLU A 60 20.75 -12.17 3.78
CA GLU A 60 21.30 -13.42 4.32
C GLU A 60 21.78 -14.34 3.20
N SER A 61 23.03 -14.77 3.27
CA SER A 61 23.63 -15.70 2.31
C SER A 61 23.94 -17.01 3.01
N ARG A 62 23.22 -18.09 2.69
CA ARG A 62 23.50 -19.43 3.22
C ARG A 62 24.42 -20.19 2.28
N VAL A 63 25.58 -20.61 2.77
CA VAL A 63 26.60 -21.27 1.96
C VAL A 63 27.35 -22.33 2.76
N SER A 64 27.65 -23.46 2.11
CA SER A 64 28.56 -24.47 2.65
C SER A 64 29.99 -24.20 2.19
N LEU A 65 30.89 -23.92 3.13
CA LEU A 65 32.29 -23.61 2.86
C LEU A 65 33.23 -24.53 3.65
N ASN A 66 34.39 -24.80 3.07
CA ASN A 66 35.48 -25.47 3.79
C ASN A 66 36.29 -24.46 4.62
N ARG A 67 37.19 -24.94 5.47
CA ARG A 67 37.98 -24.09 6.40
C ARG A 67 38.89 -23.10 5.70
N THR A 68 39.40 -23.44 4.52
CA THR A 68 40.31 -22.57 3.76
C THR A 68 39.54 -21.44 3.06
N ASN A 69 38.36 -21.75 2.53
CA ASN A 69 37.54 -20.82 1.75
C ASN A 69 36.73 -19.88 2.65
N LEU A 70 36.35 -20.30 3.84
CA LEU A 70 35.56 -19.49 4.78
C LEU A 70 36.17 -18.10 5.06
N PRO A 71 37.41 -17.96 5.56
CA PRO A 71 38.00 -16.65 5.84
C PRO A 71 38.20 -15.81 4.58
N LEU A 72 38.48 -16.45 3.43
CA LEU A 72 38.61 -15.78 2.14
C LEU A 72 37.27 -15.21 1.67
N ALA A 73 36.20 -16.00 1.77
CA ALA A 73 34.84 -15.58 1.43
C ALA A 73 34.38 -14.43 2.31
N LEU A 74 34.62 -14.51 3.62
CA LEU A 74 34.30 -13.42 4.54
C LEU A 74 35.02 -12.12 4.18
N ARG A 75 36.33 -12.20 3.89
CA ARG A 75 37.13 -11.03 3.49
C ARG A 75 36.64 -10.42 2.17
N ASP A 76 36.34 -11.28 1.21
CA ASP A 76 35.87 -10.88 -0.11
C ASP A 76 34.51 -10.19 -0.06
N ILE A 77 33.57 -10.70 0.74
CA ILE A 77 32.25 -10.07 0.94
C ILE A 77 32.40 -8.74 1.68
N LYS A 78 33.24 -8.68 2.73
CA LYS A 78 33.53 -7.44 3.47
C LYS A 78 34.19 -6.37 2.58
N ALA A 79 34.92 -6.74 1.54
CA ALA A 79 35.59 -5.83 0.63
C ALA A 79 34.69 -5.31 -0.51
N MET A 80 33.45 -5.78 -0.62
CA MET A 80 32.54 -5.34 -1.68
C MET A 80 32.03 -3.92 -1.44
N GLU A 81 31.93 -3.15 -2.52
CA GLU A 81 31.35 -1.81 -2.49
C GLU A 81 29.88 -1.85 -2.05
N GLY A 82 29.52 -1.00 -1.09
CA GLY A 82 28.17 -0.92 -0.53
C GLY A 82 27.89 -1.89 0.63
N VAL A 83 28.82 -2.78 0.98
CA VAL A 83 28.72 -3.62 2.19
C VAL A 83 29.32 -2.89 3.38
N LYS A 84 28.54 -2.69 4.44
CA LYS A 84 28.96 -1.99 5.66
C LYS A 84 29.48 -2.96 6.72
N ARG A 85 28.82 -4.10 6.87
CA ARG A 85 29.14 -5.11 7.87
C ARG A 85 28.77 -6.50 7.36
N VAL A 86 29.59 -7.49 7.71
CA VAL A 86 29.29 -8.90 7.48
C VAL A 86 29.51 -9.66 8.77
N ASP A 87 28.47 -10.37 9.17
CA ASP A 87 28.44 -11.28 10.31
C ASP A 87 28.28 -12.72 9.84
N MET A 88 28.60 -13.68 10.71
CA MET A 88 28.45 -15.10 10.38
C MET A 88 27.97 -15.93 11.55
N VAL A 89 27.10 -16.89 11.24
CA VAL A 89 26.59 -17.86 12.21
C VAL A 89 26.61 -19.23 11.55
N ALA A 90 27.25 -20.21 12.18
CA ALA A 90 27.07 -21.62 11.85
C ALA A 90 25.92 -22.18 12.68
N ARG A 91 25.05 -22.95 12.03
CA ARG A 91 23.89 -23.58 12.67
C ARG A 91 23.91 -25.07 12.35
N PHE A 92 23.75 -25.89 13.38
CA PHE A 92 23.67 -27.34 13.26
C PHE A 92 22.41 -27.82 13.95
N TYR A 93 21.66 -28.70 13.29
CA TYR A 93 20.56 -29.41 13.95
C TYR A 93 21.09 -30.71 14.51
N THR A 94 21.17 -30.79 15.84
CA THR A 94 21.87 -31.87 16.55
C THR A 94 20.93 -32.52 17.57
N PRO A 95 20.89 -33.87 17.65
CA PRO A 95 20.19 -34.53 18.73
C PRO A 95 20.97 -34.37 20.04
N VAL A 96 20.22 -34.18 21.11
CA VAL A 96 20.72 -33.96 22.46
C VAL A 96 20.16 -35.04 23.37
N GLY A 97 21.04 -35.84 23.97
CA GLY A 97 20.65 -36.84 24.96
C GLY A 97 20.53 -36.21 26.34
N VAL A 98 19.33 -36.24 26.93
CA VAL A 98 19.08 -35.77 28.30
C VAL A 98 18.65 -36.94 29.18
N PRO A 99 19.21 -37.08 30.39
CA PRO A 99 18.74 -38.06 31.36
C PRO A 99 17.27 -37.79 31.73
N ALA A 100 16.39 -38.78 31.59
CA ALA A 100 15.04 -38.77 32.13
C ALA A 100 14.85 -39.97 33.06
N ASP A 101 13.82 -39.92 33.92
CA ASP A 101 13.64 -40.80 35.10
C ASP A 101 14.05 -42.27 34.92
N ASN A 102 13.76 -42.88 33.75
CA ASN A 102 14.15 -44.27 33.43
C ASN A 102 14.71 -44.48 32.00
N TYR A 103 14.93 -43.43 31.20
CA TYR A 103 15.46 -43.54 29.84
C TYR A 103 16.17 -42.26 29.40
N THR A 104 16.99 -42.31 28.35
CA THR A 104 17.57 -41.09 27.74
C THR A 104 16.57 -40.52 26.74
N LYS A 105 16.05 -39.32 27.00
CA LYS A 105 15.20 -38.62 26.03
C LYS A 105 16.09 -37.91 25.02
N ILE A 106 15.83 -38.11 23.73
CA ILE A 106 16.50 -37.39 22.65
C ILE A 106 15.67 -36.16 22.30
N ILE A 107 16.28 -34.99 22.41
CA ILE A 107 15.67 -33.71 22.03
C ILE A 107 16.48 -33.14 20.86
N TYR A 108 15.81 -32.75 19.78
CA TYR A 108 16.49 -32.09 18.67
C TYR A 108 16.64 -30.61 18.98
N SER A 109 17.88 -30.15 18.96
CA SER A 109 18.22 -28.78 19.29
C SER A 109 19.13 -28.18 18.23
N GLN A 110 18.97 -26.88 17.99
CA GLN A 110 19.83 -26.13 17.12
C GLN A 110 21.06 -25.67 17.91
N MET A 111 22.25 -26.07 17.48
CA MET A 111 23.50 -25.54 17.96
C MET A 111 23.93 -24.38 17.07
N ALA A 112 24.16 -23.22 17.67
CA ALA A 112 24.68 -22.03 17.01
C ALA A 112 26.08 -21.69 17.52
N ALA A 113 26.97 -21.34 16.59
CA ALA A 113 28.29 -20.83 16.91
C ALA A 113 28.53 -19.58 16.07
N PHE A 114 29.04 -18.53 16.70
CA PHE A 114 29.33 -17.25 16.06
C PHE A 114 30.56 -16.59 16.70
N PRO A 115 31.33 -15.79 15.94
CA PRO A 115 32.53 -15.12 16.44
C PRO A 115 32.25 -14.09 17.53
N ASP A 116 33.26 -13.80 18.36
CA ASP A 116 33.18 -12.84 19.48
C ASP A 116 32.87 -11.39 19.06
N ASP A 117 33.14 -11.03 17.80
CA ASP A 117 32.81 -9.72 17.20
C ASP A 117 31.41 -9.66 16.56
N SER A 118 30.59 -10.71 16.72
CA SER A 118 29.26 -10.80 16.11
C SER A 118 28.23 -9.80 16.68
N LYS A 119 27.24 -9.42 15.86
CA LYS A 119 26.11 -8.53 16.19
C LYS A 119 25.15 -9.15 17.19
N ILE A 120 25.30 -10.46 17.41
CA ILE A 120 24.54 -11.21 18.38
C ILE A 120 25.01 -10.89 19.82
N TYR A 121 26.30 -10.59 20.02
CA TYR A 121 26.87 -10.40 21.36
C TYR A 121 26.26 -9.23 22.15
N PRO A 122 25.92 -8.08 21.56
CA PRO A 122 25.17 -7.02 22.24
C PRO A 122 23.72 -7.39 22.60
N GLU A 123 23.11 -8.32 21.86
CA GLU A 123 21.73 -8.78 22.07
C GLU A 123 21.61 -9.89 23.12
N TRP A 124 22.75 -10.33 23.67
CA TRP A 124 22.84 -11.29 24.76
C TRP A 124 22.99 -10.55 26.10
N LEU A 125 21.89 -10.46 26.84
CA LEU A 125 21.75 -9.63 28.04
C LEU A 125 22.68 -10.07 29.18
N ASN A 126 22.83 -11.38 29.39
CA ASN A 126 23.64 -11.98 30.46
C ASN A 126 24.91 -12.66 29.94
N ARG A 127 25.56 -12.07 28.92
CA ARG A 127 26.73 -12.66 28.25
C ARG A 127 27.93 -12.89 29.18
N PRO A 128 28.72 -13.96 28.96
CA PRO A 128 30.00 -14.14 29.66
C PRO A 128 31.05 -13.14 29.17
N LEU A 129 31.74 -12.47 30.10
CA LEU A 129 32.78 -11.47 29.78
C LEU A 129 34.07 -12.06 29.17
N GLY A 130 34.32 -13.36 29.35
CA GLY A 130 35.51 -14.06 28.87
C GLY A 130 35.29 -14.95 27.64
N GLY A 131 34.17 -14.77 26.93
CA GLY A 131 33.75 -15.67 25.86
C GLY A 131 33.25 -17.02 26.41
N ILE A 132 32.94 -17.95 25.50
CA ILE A 132 32.50 -19.31 25.87
C ILE A 132 33.72 -20.24 25.91
N PRO A 133 34.04 -20.88 27.04
CA PRO A 133 35.16 -21.81 27.13
C PRO A 133 34.96 -23.07 26.26
N GLU A 134 36.04 -23.82 26.03
CA GLU A 134 35.99 -25.06 25.23
C GLU A 134 35.10 -26.11 25.90
N ASN A 135 34.23 -26.77 25.12
CA ASN A 135 33.26 -27.77 25.58
C ASN A 135 32.20 -27.24 26.57
N TYR A 136 31.98 -25.93 26.61
CA TYR A 136 30.87 -25.34 27.34
C TYR A 136 29.76 -24.87 26.39
N THR A 137 28.53 -24.91 26.88
CA THR A 137 27.36 -24.44 26.13
C THR A 137 26.46 -23.57 26.99
N TYR A 138 25.83 -22.58 26.36
CA TYR A 138 24.75 -21.82 26.95
C TYR A 138 23.43 -22.20 26.29
N LEU A 139 22.43 -22.52 27.10
CA LEU A 139 21.09 -22.88 26.61
C LEU A 139 20.20 -21.65 26.62
N VAL A 140 19.43 -21.39 25.57
CA VAL A 140 18.50 -20.26 25.58
C VAL A 140 17.46 -20.43 26.70
N ALA A 141 17.31 -19.39 27.53
CA ALA A 141 16.39 -19.41 28.67
C ALA A 141 14.94 -19.64 28.21
N GLY A 142 14.22 -20.50 28.94
CA GLY A 142 12.83 -20.84 28.66
C GLY A 142 12.61 -21.94 27.61
N SER A 143 13.67 -22.56 27.07
CA SER A 143 13.56 -23.70 26.17
C SER A 143 13.22 -25.01 26.92
N GLU A 144 12.76 -26.06 26.23
CA GLU A 144 12.47 -27.37 26.86
C GLU A 144 13.74 -28.00 27.45
N LEU A 145 14.86 -27.92 26.73
CA LEU A 145 16.17 -28.31 27.24
C LEU A 145 16.51 -27.57 28.53
N ALA A 146 16.34 -26.25 28.55
CA ALA A 146 16.68 -25.44 29.71
C ALA A 146 15.88 -25.80 30.98
N GLN A 147 14.69 -26.39 30.85
CA GLN A 147 13.89 -26.85 31.99
C GLN A 147 14.31 -28.21 32.55
N ARG A 148 15.09 -28.98 31.78
CA ARG A 148 15.45 -30.39 32.11
C ARG A 148 16.88 -30.58 32.58
N VAL A 149 17.73 -29.57 32.41
CA VAL A 149 19.14 -29.61 32.82
C VAL A 149 19.46 -28.47 33.77
N SER A 150 20.44 -28.69 34.64
CA SER A 150 20.99 -27.70 35.56
C SER A 150 22.36 -27.22 35.10
N VAL A 151 22.77 -26.06 35.58
CA VAL A 151 24.14 -25.55 35.34
C VAL A 151 25.15 -26.54 35.93
N GLY A 152 26.14 -26.95 35.12
CA GLY A 152 27.13 -27.97 35.47
C GLY A 152 26.81 -29.38 34.95
N ASP A 153 25.60 -29.62 34.42
CA ASP A 153 25.28 -30.91 33.81
C ASP A 153 26.04 -31.12 32.51
N ASN A 154 26.40 -32.38 32.23
CA ASN A 154 27.05 -32.79 30.99
C ASN A 154 26.02 -33.32 30.00
N ILE A 155 25.96 -32.68 28.85
CA ILE A 155 25.05 -33.01 27.76
C ILE A 155 25.84 -33.68 26.63
N THR A 156 25.34 -34.81 26.13
CA THR A 156 25.93 -35.48 24.98
C THR A 156 25.21 -35.10 23.70
N THR A 157 25.97 -34.70 22.69
CA THR A 157 25.45 -34.35 21.36
C THR A 157 26.44 -34.73 20.27
N MET A 158 26.07 -34.55 19.02
CA MET A 158 26.91 -34.86 17.87
C MET A 158 26.80 -33.81 16.78
N ILE A 159 27.91 -33.49 16.12
CA ILE A 159 27.96 -32.61 14.97
C ILE A 159 28.43 -33.44 13.77
N THR A 160 27.73 -33.28 12.65
CA THR A 160 28.06 -33.94 11.40
C THR A 160 28.66 -32.94 10.41
N PHE A 161 29.85 -33.24 9.90
CA PHE A 161 30.55 -32.45 8.89
C PHE A 161 30.49 -33.15 7.53
N PRO A 162 29.74 -32.62 6.55
CA PRO A 162 29.70 -33.16 5.20
C PRO A 162 31.05 -33.04 4.49
N GLN A 163 31.39 -34.05 3.67
CA GLN A 163 32.55 -34.08 2.78
C GLN A 163 32.06 -34.18 1.33
N PRO A 164 31.88 -33.03 0.63
CA PRO A 164 31.25 -33.00 -0.69
C PRO A 164 32.00 -33.83 -1.73
N LYS A 165 33.33 -33.93 -1.61
CA LYS A 165 34.19 -34.63 -2.56
C LYS A 165 33.97 -36.14 -2.60
N TYR A 166 33.55 -36.73 -1.48
CA TYR A 166 33.44 -38.18 -1.30
C TYR A 166 32.01 -38.65 -0.98
N TYR A 167 31.02 -37.74 -0.99
CA TYR A 167 29.65 -37.99 -0.49
C TYR A 167 29.63 -38.65 0.89
N ASN A 168 30.65 -38.37 1.70
CA ASN A 168 30.82 -38.95 3.02
C ASN A 168 30.56 -37.88 4.10
N GLN A 169 30.39 -38.30 5.34
CA GLN A 169 30.15 -37.41 6.47
C GLN A 169 31.00 -37.86 7.65
N THR A 170 31.64 -36.91 8.34
CA THR A 170 32.32 -37.18 9.61
C THR A 170 31.44 -36.72 10.75
N THR A 171 31.00 -37.65 11.58
CA THR A 171 30.25 -37.35 12.80
C THR A 171 31.17 -37.36 14.00
N ILE A 172 31.21 -36.27 14.76
CA ILE A 172 31.96 -36.14 16.00
C ILE A 172 30.96 -36.08 17.15
N TYR A 173 31.16 -36.92 18.16
CA TYR A 173 30.41 -36.85 19.42
C TYR A 173 31.12 -35.91 20.39
N LEU A 174 30.35 -35.07 21.07
CA LEU A 174 30.85 -34.07 22.00
C LEU A 174 30.04 -34.10 23.30
N ASN A 175 30.76 -33.91 24.40
CA ASN A 175 30.19 -33.74 25.72
C ASN A 175 30.33 -32.27 26.09
N LEU A 176 29.21 -31.57 26.19
CA LEU A 176 29.15 -30.14 26.53
C LEU A 176 28.69 -29.97 27.96
N THR A 177 29.41 -29.20 28.76
CA THR A 177 28.98 -28.81 30.10
C THR A 177 28.10 -27.55 30.00
N VAL A 178 26.93 -27.56 30.66
CA VAL A 178 26.03 -26.41 30.69
C VAL A 178 26.64 -25.30 31.54
N ALA A 179 27.07 -24.21 30.91
CA ALA A 179 27.66 -23.06 31.58
C ALA A 179 26.62 -22.13 32.20
N GLY A 180 25.41 -22.08 31.62
CA GLY A 180 24.35 -21.17 32.04
C GLY A 180 23.23 -21.09 31.03
N PHE A 181 22.23 -20.26 31.35
CA PHE A 181 21.09 -19.99 30.47
C PHE A 181 21.23 -18.62 29.83
N ALA A 182 21.24 -18.56 28.49
CA ALA A 182 21.35 -17.33 27.72
C ALA A 182 20.02 -16.58 27.66
N GLU A 183 20.00 -15.36 28.18
CA GLU A 183 18.90 -14.42 28.00
C GLU A 183 19.18 -13.55 26.76
N LEU A 184 18.43 -13.84 25.70
CA LEU A 184 18.50 -13.10 24.43
C LEU A 184 17.31 -12.16 24.31
N THR A 185 17.54 -10.97 23.73
CA THR A 185 16.47 -10.14 23.18
C THR A 185 15.78 -10.88 22.03
N ASP A 186 14.61 -10.42 21.60
CA ASP A 186 13.91 -11.03 20.46
C ASP A 186 14.74 -10.94 19.16
N ASN A 187 15.48 -9.84 18.99
CA ASN A 187 16.41 -9.66 17.87
C ASN A 187 17.58 -10.64 17.96
N GLY A 188 18.19 -10.78 19.15
CA GLY A 188 19.25 -11.75 19.41
C GLY A 188 18.80 -13.18 19.12
N TYR A 189 17.61 -13.55 19.59
CA TYR A 189 17.04 -14.86 19.31
C TYR A 189 16.79 -15.07 17.80
N ALA A 190 16.25 -14.07 17.09
CA ALA A 190 16.06 -14.14 15.63
C ALA A 190 17.39 -14.35 14.88
N TYR A 191 18.44 -13.60 15.25
CA TYR A 191 19.77 -13.75 14.65
C TYR A 191 20.39 -15.13 14.91
N VAL A 192 20.28 -15.66 16.13
CA VAL A 192 20.88 -16.95 16.45
C VAL A 192 20.09 -18.10 15.82
N SER A 193 18.77 -18.06 15.90
CA SER A 193 17.88 -19.08 15.34
C SER A 193 17.86 -19.08 13.81
N GLY A 194 18.05 -17.92 13.17
CA GLY A 194 17.84 -17.75 11.73
C GLY A 194 16.37 -17.59 11.33
N ASN A 195 15.47 -17.44 12.31
CA ASN A 195 14.07 -17.09 12.10
C ASN A 195 13.91 -15.56 12.09
N ASN A 196 14.41 -14.91 11.04
CA ASN A 196 14.14 -13.49 10.82
C ASN A 196 12.70 -13.35 10.28
N TYR A 197 11.74 -13.07 11.17
CA TYR A 197 10.35 -12.84 10.79
C TYR A 197 10.22 -11.49 10.08
N ILE A 198 9.71 -11.49 8.84
CA ILE A 198 9.30 -10.25 8.16
C ILE A 198 7.91 -9.89 8.70
N THR A 199 7.80 -8.81 9.48
CA THR A 199 6.49 -8.22 9.79
C THR A 199 6.02 -7.44 8.57
N TYR A 200 5.20 -8.06 7.72
CA TYR A 200 4.61 -7.39 6.56
C TYR A 200 3.67 -6.27 7.02
N GLY A 201 3.94 -5.04 6.56
CA GLY A 201 3.08 -3.90 6.80
C GLY A 201 1.71 -4.03 6.11
N TYR A 202 0.66 -3.68 6.87
CA TYR A 202 -0.72 -3.33 6.48
C TYR A 202 -1.60 -4.36 5.73
N ALA A 203 -1.12 -5.48 5.20
CA ALA A 203 -2.02 -6.46 4.59
C ALA A 203 -1.59 -7.93 4.77
N THR A 204 -2.42 -8.63 5.55
CA THR A 204 -2.82 -10.04 5.45
C THR A 204 -1.81 -11.16 5.70
N SER A 205 -2.24 -12.06 6.58
CA SER A 205 -1.52 -13.16 7.20
C SER A 205 -0.40 -12.71 8.13
N LEU A 206 -0.77 -12.46 9.38
CA LEU A 206 0.05 -12.92 10.50
C LEU A 206 0.15 -14.45 10.34
N SER A 207 0.98 -14.90 9.40
CA SER A 207 1.43 -16.28 9.35
C SER A 207 2.41 -16.41 10.50
N SER A 208 1.83 -16.48 11.70
CA SER A 208 2.51 -16.94 12.90
C SER A 208 2.90 -18.39 12.64
N TYR A 209 4.02 -18.60 11.96
CA TYR A 209 4.75 -19.82 12.15
C TYR A 209 5.18 -19.79 13.61
N SER A 210 4.37 -20.49 14.42
CA SER A 210 4.67 -20.98 15.75
C SER A 210 6.03 -21.67 15.67
N GLY A 211 7.08 -20.88 15.87
CA GLY A 211 8.33 -21.39 16.37
C GLY A 211 8.13 -21.44 17.87
N TYR A 212 8.08 -22.64 18.45
CA TYR A 212 8.69 -22.82 19.76
C TYR A 212 9.96 -21.96 19.82
N ARG A 213 10.27 -21.32 20.95
CA ARG A 213 11.67 -20.95 21.17
C ARG A 213 12.44 -22.26 21.07
N ALA A 214 13.04 -22.50 19.91
CA ALA A 214 13.67 -23.74 19.56
C ALA A 214 14.72 -23.97 20.62
N ASP A 215 14.84 -25.21 21.07
CA ASP A 215 15.93 -25.60 21.93
C ASP A 215 17.22 -25.22 21.24
N LEU A 216 17.89 -24.19 21.78
CA LEU A 216 19.03 -23.57 21.13
C LEU A 216 20.21 -23.56 22.08
N MET A 217 21.31 -24.11 21.60
CA MET A 217 22.59 -24.19 22.28
C MET A 217 23.56 -23.22 21.63
N ILE A 218 24.24 -22.41 22.44
CA ILE A 218 25.28 -21.50 21.97
C ILE A 218 26.63 -22.06 22.42
N VAL A 219 27.50 -22.35 21.46
CA VAL A 219 28.87 -22.82 21.70
C VAL A 219 29.88 -21.83 21.17
N GLY A 220 31.08 -21.81 21.75
CA GLY A 220 32.14 -20.91 21.31
C GLY A 220 32.65 -21.25 19.92
N TRP A 221 32.74 -20.23 19.05
CA TRP A 221 33.21 -20.38 17.67
C TRP A 221 34.66 -20.88 17.61
N ASP A 222 35.61 -20.12 18.17
CA ASP A 222 37.02 -20.46 18.14
C ASP A 222 37.38 -21.55 19.16
N SER A 223 36.79 -21.48 20.34
CA SER A 223 37.12 -22.35 21.48
C SER A 223 36.63 -23.78 21.29
N THR A 224 35.49 -23.99 20.61
CA THR A 224 34.85 -25.30 20.45
C THR A 224 34.68 -25.67 18.97
N LEU A 225 33.88 -24.92 18.20
CA LEU A 225 33.51 -25.34 16.84
C LEU A 225 34.73 -25.43 15.91
N MET A 226 35.59 -24.42 15.88
CA MET A 226 36.77 -24.40 15.00
C MET A 226 37.78 -25.47 15.37
N LYS A 227 37.97 -25.79 16.66
CA LYS A 227 38.82 -26.90 17.11
C LYS A 227 38.25 -28.26 16.70
N LEU A 228 36.94 -28.46 16.91
CA LEU A 228 36.24 -29.68 16.51
C LEU A 228 36.30 -29.87 15.01
N TRP A 229 36.03 -28.81 14.24
CA TRP A 229 36.17 -28.85 12.81
C TRP A 229 37.63 -29.18 12.48
N ASN A 230 38.62 -28.44 12.98
CA ASN A 230 40.05 -28.71 12.77
C ASN A 230 40.49 -30.16 13.02
N SER A 231 39.84 -30.87 13.94
CA SER A 231 40.13 -32.27 14.24
C SER A 231 39.70 -33.28 13.15
N THR A 232 38.82 -32.93 12.22
CA THR A 232 38.43 -33.88 11.16
C THR A 232 39.61 -34.11 10.20
N GLN A 233 39.88 -35.38 9.88
CA GLN A 233 41.00 -35.77 9.01
C GLN A 233 40.91 -35.22 7.59
N ASP A 234 39.70 -34.94 7.08
CA ASP A 234 39.50 -34.41 5.73
C ASP A 234 39.42 -32.86 5.73
N PRO A 235 40.37 -32.17 5.07
CA PRO A 235 40.34 -30.72 4.91
C PRO A 235 39.24 -30.22 3.97
N SER A 236 38.59 -31.10 3.21
CA SER A 236 37.46 -30.76 2.33
C SER A 236 36.11 -30.73 3.04
N SER A 237 36.06 -31.06 4.33
CA SER A 237 34.83 -30.98 5.11
C SER A 237 34.27 -29.55 5.14
N THR A 238 32.96 -29.43 4.98
CA THR A 238 32.27 -28.14 4.90
C THR A 238 31.38 -27.90 6.12
N VAL A 239 31.18 -26.65 6.47
CA VAL A 239 30.16 -26.21 7.42
C VAL A 239 29.21 -25.27 6.67
N GLU A 240 27.91 -25.44 6.91
CA GLU A 240 26.92 -24.49 6.45
C GLU A 240 26.95 -23.24 7.34
N ILE A 241 27.18 -22.10 6.70
CA ILE A 241 27.35 -20.82 7.35
C ILE A 241 26.36 -19.85 6.73
N THR A 242 25.66 -19.13 7.60
CA THR A 242 24.82 -18.02 7.18
C THR A 242 25.59 -16.73 7.38
N PHE A 243 25.90 -16.03 6.29
CA PHE A 243 26.41 -14.67 6.34
C PHE A 243 25.24 -13.71 6.45
N SER A 244 25.22 -12.90 7.51
CA SER A 244 24.31 -11.76 7.65
C SER A 244 25.04 -10.50 7.18
N ILE A 245 24.55 -9.90 6.10
CA ILE A 245 25.22 -8.79 5.42
C ILE A 245 24.36 -7.55 5.60
N ASP A 246 24.95 -6.51 6.18
CA ASP A 246 24.32 -5.19 6.32
C ASP A 246 24.97 -4.24 5.31
N VAL A 247 24.15 -3.56 4.53
CA VAL A 247 24.61 -2.66 3.46
C VAL A 247 24.59 -1.21 3.91
N ASP A 248 25.28 -0.34 3.17
CA ASP A 248 25.22 1.10 3.42
C ASP A 248 23.88 1.69 2.98
N ARG A 249 22.89 1.63 3.88
CA ARG A 249 21.53 2.11 3.64
C ARG A 249 21.48 3.58 3.22
N GLU A 250 22.31 4.43 3.81
CA GLU A 250 22.31 5.89 3.56
C GLU A 250 22.78 6.23 2.14
N GLY A 251 23.80 5.51 1.63
CA GLY A 251 24.29 5.71 0.26
C GLY A 251 23.44 5.02 -0.82
N LEU A 252 22.71 3.96 -0.46
CA LEU A 252 22.00 3.10 -1.44
C LEU A 252 20.51 3.42 -1.57
N ILE A 253 19.85 3.88 -0.50
CA ILE A 253 18.41 4.13 -0.48
C ILE A 253 18.13 5.59 -0.86
N SER A 254 17.39 5.78 -1.94
CA SER A 254 16.89 7.08 -2.37
C SER A 254 15.38 7.12 -2.19
N PRO A 255 14.84 7.98 -1.31
CA PRO A 255 13.39 8.14 -1.13
C PRO A 255 12.66 8.49 -2.42
N TRP A 256 13.35 9.18 -3.33
CA TRP A 256 12.79 9.70 -4.58
C TRP A 256 12.84 8.68 -5.73
N ASN A 257 13.63 7.62 -5.61
CA ASN A 257 13.76 6.59 -6.64
C ASN A 257 14.02 5.22 -6.03
N ILE A 258 12.98 4.66 -5.41
CA ILE A 258 13.01 3.33 -4.79
C ILE A 258 13.36 2.24 -5.79
N GLN A 259 12.88 2.34 -7.04
CA GLN A 259 13.18 1.36 -8.08
C GLN A 259 14.69 1.27 -8.35
N ALA A 260 15.38 2.41 -8.46
CA ALA A 260 16.82 2.44 -8.65
C ALA A 260 17.56 1.88 -7.42
N SER A 261 17.08 2.17 -6.21
CA SER A 261 17.62 1.59 -4.98
C SER A 261 17.47 0.07 -4.93
N VAL A 262 16.29 -0.45 -5.26
CA VAL A 262 16.03 -1.90 -5.39
C VAL A 262 16.99 -2.53 -6.39
N THR A 263 17.17 -1.92 -7.56
CA THR A 263 18.11 -2.42 -8.58
C THR A 263 19.55 -2.44 -8.08
N LYS A 264 20.03 -1.37 -7.42
CA LYS A 264 21.39 -1.33 -6.83
C LYS A 264 21.58 -2.41 -5.77
N ILE A 265 20.61 -2.60 -4.89
CA ILE A 265 20.65 -3.57 -3.80
C ILE A 265 20.60 -5.02 -4.36
N ASN A 266 19.83 -5.27 -5.41
CA ASN A 266 19.83 -6.56 -6.11
C ASN A 266 21.17 -6.83 -6.81
N GLN A 267 21.79 -5.82 -7.43
CA GLN A 267 23.11 -5.98 -8.02
C GLN A 267 24.19 -6.37 -6.99
N ILE A 268 24.10 -5.85 -5.76
CA ILE A 268 24.99 -6.28 -4.66
C ILE A 268 24.75 -7.76 -4.32
N SER A 269 23.49 -8.15 -4.17
CA SER A 269 23.10 -9.55 -3.93
C SER A 269 23.61 -10.49 -5.03
N ASP A 270 23.42 -10.13 -6.30
CA ASP A 270 23.87 -10.91 -7.45
C ASP A 270 25.40 -11.01 -7.51
N LYS A 271 26.12 -9.92 -7.19
CA LYS A 271 27.58 -9.92 -7.09
C LYS A 271 28.06 -10.87 -6.00
N ILE A 272 27.43 -10.85 -4.82
CA ILE A 272 27.76 -11.76 -3.71
C ILE A 272 27.56 -13.21 -4.15
N GLN A 273 26.39 -13.53 -4.73
CA GLN A 273 26.08 -14.87 -5.18
C GLN A 273 27.05 -15.35 -6.27
N ASN A 274 27.32 -14.53 -7.28
CA ASN A 274 28.23 -14.85 -8.38
C ASN A 274 29.68 -14.99 -7.92
N GLN A 275 30.13 -14.17 -6.97
CA GLN A 275 31.48 -14.25 -6.43
C GLN A 275 31.66 -15.51 -5.59
N ILE A 276 30.66 -15.88 -4.77
CA ILE A 276 30.69 -17.12 -4.00
C ILE A 276 30.74 -18.33 -4.94
N LEU A 277 29.86 -18.35 -5.93
CA LEU A 277 29.79 -19.44 -6.91
C LEU A 277 31.07 -19.54 -7.75
N GLY A 278 31.55 -18.42 -8.31
CA GLY A 278 32.66 -18.39 -9.24
C GLY A 278 34.03 -18.66 -8.59
N LYS A 279 34.26 -18.18 -7.36
CA LYS A 279 35.56 -18.31 -6.69
C LYS A 279 35.66 -19.50 -5.75
N TYR A 280 34.56 -19.89 -5.10
CA TYR A 280 34.55 -20.96 -4.11
C TYR A 280 33.82 -22.22 -4.57
N MET A 281 33.20 -22.20 -5.76
CA MET A 281 32.41 -23.32 -6.32
C MET A 281 31.31 -23.83 -5.38
N SER A 282 30.83 -22.97 -4.49
CA SER A 282 29.74 -23.27 -3.56
C SER A 282 28.48 -22.57 -4.01
N TYR A 283 27.37 -23.29 -4.04
CA TYR A 283 26.07 -22.68 -4.24
C TYR A 283 25.70 -21.85 -3.00
N SER A 284 25.30 -20.61 -3.22
CA SER A 284 24.74 -19.75 -2.18
C SER A 284 23.40 -19.21 -2.66
N TRP A 285 22.43 -19.21 -1.75
CA TRP A 285 21.18 -18.49 -1.93
C TRP A 285 21.20 -17.25 -1.06
N VAL A 286 21.12 -16.08 -1.70
CA VAL A 286 21.09 -14.78 -1.02
C VAL A 286 19.64 -14.33 -0.89
N ASN A 287 19.12 -14.33 0.33
CA ASN A 287 17.81 -13.78 0.65
C ASN A 287 17.94 -12.28 0.93
N ASN A 288 17.37 -11.46 0.05
CA ASN A 288 17.49 -10.00 0.12
C ASN A 288 16.27 -9.38 0.81
N MET A 289 16.31 -9.35 2.14
CA MET A 289 15.19 -8.88 2.96
C MET A 289 14.94 -7.38 2.76
N LEU A 290 16.00 -6.59 2.57
CA LEU A 290 15.90 -5.15 2.32
C LEU A 290 15.24 -4.85 0.96
N SER A 291 15.64 -5.55 -0.11
CA SER A 291 15.02 -5.41 -1.44
C SER A 291 13.56 -5.83 -1.44
N ASN A 292 13.21 -6.90 -0.71
CA ASN A 292 11.84 -7.34 -0.54
C ASN A 292 10.99 -6.27 0.18
N ALA A 293 11.51 -5.68 1.27
CA ALA A 293 10.84 -4.59 1.98
C ALA A 293 10.64 -3.36 1.07
N LEU A 294 11.67 -2.94 0.35
CA LEU A 294 11.58 -1.80 -0.58
C LEU A 294 10.62 -2.05 -1.75
N SER A 295 10.60 -3.27 -2.29
CA SER A 295 9.68 -3.67 -3.37
C SER A 295 8.22 -3.69 -2.89
N ASN A 296 7.98 -4.19 -1.67
CA ASN A 296 6.66 -4.15 -1.04
C ASN A 296 6.21 -2.71 -0.78
N PHE A 297 7.10 -1.87 -0.24
CA PHE A 297 6.85 -0.44 -0.10
C PHE A 297 6.47 0.19 -1.45
N GLN A 298 7.24 -0.06 -2.50
CA GLN A 298 6.97 0.49 -3.83
C GLN A 298 5.61 0.05 -4.37
N TYR A 299 5.25 -1.23 -4.19
CA TYR A 299 3.94 -1.75 -4.60
C TYR A 299 2.80 -1.10 -3.82
N SER A 300 2.92 -1.04 -2.48
CA SER A 300 1.94 -0.39 -1.61
C SER A 300 1.79 1.10 -1.93
N PHE A 301 2.90 1.81 -2.13
CA PHE A 301 2.92 3.23 -2.48
C PHE A 301 2.28 3.48 -3.85
N SER A 302 2.63 2.68 -4.87
CA SER A 302 2.04 2.81 -6.20
C SER A 302 0.54 2.56 -6.19
N ASN A 303 0.09 1.52 -5.48
CA ASN A 303 -1.33 1.24 -5.31
C ASN A 303 -2.05 2.34 -4.53
N MET A 304 -1.41 2.92 -3.52
CA MET A 304 -1.94 4.05 -2.77
C MET A 304 -2.14 5.26 -3.68
N VAL A 305 -1.13 5.64 -4.48
CA VAL A 305 -1.20 6.72 -5.47
C VAL A 305 -2.33 6.49 -6.46
N ILE A 306 -2.40 5.30 -7.08
CA ILE A 306 -3.44 4.97 -8.06
C ILE A 306 -4.84 5.05 -7.44
N ASN A 307 -5.05 4.47 -6.26
CA ASN A 307 -6.33 4.51 -5.57
C ASN A 307 -6.74 5.95 -5.22
N PHE A 308 -5.82 6.79 -4.76
CA PHE A 308 -6.12 8.19 -4.48
C PHE A 308 -6.53 8.97 -5.74
N PHE A 309 -5.82 8.80 -6.86
CA PHE A 309 -6.20 9.42 -8.13
C PHE A 309 -7.58 8.95 -8.61
N MET A 310 -7.88 7.66 -8.46
CA MET A 310 -9.18 7.09 -8.82
C MET A 310 -10.32 7.68 -7.98
N VAL A 311 -10.13 7.83 -6.66
CA VAL A 311 -11.13 8.43 -5.75
C VAL A 311 -11.34 9.92 -6.04
N CYS A 312 -10.31 10.64 -6.48
CA CYS A 312 -10.37 12.08 -6.74
C CYS A 312 -10.80 12.43 -8.17
N ALA A 313 -10.72 11.49 -9.12
CA ALA A 313 -11.13 11.71 -10.50
C ALA A 313 -12.57 12.26 -10.64
N PRO A 314 -13.58 11.80 -9.89
CA PRO A 314 -14.91 12.41 -9.91
C PRO A 314 -14.92 13.87 -9.45
N ILE A 315 -14.09 14.25 -8.48
CA ILE A 315 -13.97 15.63 -7.99
C ILE A 315 -13.38 16.52 -9.09
N PHE A 316 -12.33 16.05 -9.77
CA PHE A 316 -11.74 16.77 -10.90
C PHE A 316 -12.73 16.92 -12.06
N PHE A 317 -13.54 15.87 -12.31
CA PHE A 317 -14.61 15.92 -13.29
C PHE A 317 -15.69 16.95 -12.91
N VAL A 318 -16.13 16.98 -11.64
CA VAL A 318 -17.09 17.98 -11.13
C VAL A 318 -16.53 19.38 -11.32
N ALA A 319 -15.29 19.63 -10.93
CA ALA A 319 -14.64 20.94 -11.06
C ALA A 319 -14.54 21.39 -12.52
N TRP A 320 -14.10 20.50 -13.41
CA TRP A 320 -14.04 20.77 -14.85
C TRP A 320 -15.43 21.04 -15.44
N TYR A 321 -16.42 20.19 -15.14
CA TYR A 321 -17.78 20.32 -15.67
C TYR A 321 -18.48 21.58 -15.16
N LEU A 322 -18.29 21.93 -13.88
CA LEU A 322 -18.77 23.19 -13.31
C LEU A 322 -18.10 24.38 -13.98
N GLY A 323 -16.77 24.34 -14.16
CA GLY A 323 -16.04 25.38 -14.89
C GLY A 323 -16.57 25.56 -16.32
N ALA A 324 -16.79 24.47 -17.05
CA ALA A 324 -17.29 24.50 -18.43
C ALA A 324 -18.72 25.06 -18.52
N THR A 325 -19.62 24.57 -17.67
CA THR A 325 -21.03 25.02 -17.65
C THR A 325 -21.16 26.48 -17.26
N VAL A 326 -20.38 26.97 -16.31
CA VAL A 326 -20.40 28.39 -15.93
C VAL A 326 -19.74 29.26 -16.99
N SER A 327 -18.66 28.80 -17.62
CA SER A 327 -18.01 29.51 -18.73
C SER A 327 -18.97 29.71 -19.91
N ASP A 328 -19.74 28.67 -20.26
CA ASP A 328 -20.80 28.78 -21.28
C ASP A 328 -21.81 29.88 -20.94
N VAL A 329 -22.24 29.99 -19.68
CA VAL A 329 -23.17 31.03 -19.22
C VAL A 329 -22.52 32.41 -19.26
N SER A 330 -21.27 32.52 -18.79
CA SER A 330 -20.51 33.78 -18.76
C SER A 330 -20.32 34.35 -20.18
N PHE A 331 -19.97 33.50 -21.16
CA PHE A 331 -19.85 33.94 -22.55
C PHE A 331 -21.18 34.33 -23.18
N ASN A 332 -22.29 33.67 -22.81
CA ASN A 332 -23.61 34.10 -23.26
C ASN A 332 -23.99 35.49 -22.73
N ILE A 333 -23.64 35.82 -21.48
CA ILE A 333 -23.84 37.16 -20.91
C ILE A 333 -22.98 38.19 -21.65
N ARG A 334 -21.75 37.81 -22.05
CA ARG A 334 -20.81 38.66 -22.80
C ARG A 334 -20.99 38.60 -24.33
N ARG A 335 -22.11 38.06 -24.83
CA ARG A 335 -22.30 37.84 -26.28
C ARG A 335 -22.20 39.13 -27.09
N ARG A 336 -22.80 40.23 -26.60
CA ARG A 336 -22.72 41.54 -27.27
C ARG A 336 -21.28 42.07 -27.33
N GLU A 337 -20.49 41.86 -26.27
CA GLU A 337 -19.06 42.23 -26.24
C GLU A 337 -18.28 41.47 -27.32
N ILE A 338 -18.52 40.16 -27.45
CA ILE A 338 -17.93 39.31 -28.50
C ILE A 338 -18.32 39.83 -29.89
N GLY A 339 -19.61 40.18 -30.09
CA GLY A 339 -20.10 40.76 -31.34
C GLY A 339 -19.39 42.07 -31.70
N LEU A 340 -19.22 42.97 -30.74
CA LEU A 340 -18.51 44.25 -30.93
C LEU A 340 -17.01 44.07 -31.22
N LEU A 341 -16.38 43.04 -30.65
CA LEU A 341 -15.00 42.70 -30.95
C LEU A 341 -14.87 42.14 -32.38
N SER A 342 -15.79 41.30 -32.80
CA SER A 342 -15.84 40.78 -34.17
C SER A 342 -16.09 41.88 -35.22
N THR A 343 -16.94 42.87 -34.93
CA THR A 343 -17.16 44.01 -35.85
C THR A 343 -15.95 44.93 -35.97
N LYS A 344 -15.08 44.97 -34.95
CA LYS A 344 -13.78 45.65 -35.00
C LYS A 344 -12.70 44.88 -35.79
N GLY A 345 -13.04 43.75 -36.40
CA GLY A 345 -12.14 42.98 -37.26
C GLY A 345 -11.30 41.92 -36.55
N LEU A 346 -11.59 41.58 -35.30
CA LEU A 346 -10.91 40.46 -34.63
C LEU A 346 -11.35 39.12 -35.24
N SER A 347 -10.39 38.24 -35.53
CA SER A 347 -10.71 36.89 -35.98
C SER A 347 -11.22 36.01 -34.83
N SER A 348 -12.03 34.99 -35.14
CA SER A 348 -12.50 34.00 -34.16
C SER A 348 -11.33 33.35 -33.39
N GLY A 349 -10.19 33.13 -34.04
CA GLY A 349 -8.99 32.59 -33.40
C GLY A 349 -8.35 33.56 -32.39
N GLN A 350 -8.35 34.86 -32.69
CA GLN A 350 -7.86 35.89 -31.76
C GLN A 350 -8.79 36.03 -30.54
N ILE A 351 -10.10 35.99 -30.74
CA ILE A 351 -11.10 36.02 -29.67
C ILE A 351 -10.97 34.76 -28.79
N GLN A 352 -10.81 33.58 -29.38
CA GLN A 352 -10.61 32.35 -28.62
C GLN A 352 -9.32 32.40 -27.79
N ARG A 353 -8.20 32.82 -28.38
CA ARG A 353 -6.93 32.96 -27.65
C ARG A 353 -7.04 33.94 -26.49
N MET A 354 -7.75 35.05 -26.66
CA MET A 354 -8.01 36.00 -25.59
C MET A 354 -8.71 35.32 -24.39
N PHE A 355 -9.80 34.58 -24.63
CA PHE A 355 -10.48 33.87 -23.55
C PHE A 355 -9.65 32.75 -22.91
N LEU A 356 -8.83 32.06 -23.70
CA LEU A 356 -7.91 31.06 -23.15
C LEU A 356 -6.83 31.71 -22.27
N THR A 357 -6.33 32.89 -22.64
CA THR A 357 -5.39 33.63 -21.77
C THR A 357 -6.05 34.12 -20.48
N GLU A 358 -7.32 34.54 -20.50
CA GLU A 358 -8.07 34.83 -19.28
C GLU A 358 -8.15 33.59 -18.38
N ALA A 359 -8.48 32.43 -18.97
CA ALA A 359 -8.56 31.16 -18.27
C ALA A 359 -7.22 30.72 -17.64
N ILE A 360 -6.10 30.94 -18.33
CA ILE A 360 -4.76 30.62 -17.80
C ILE A 360 -4.45 31.46 -16.56
N VAL A 361 -4.76 32.77 -16.58
CA VAL A 361 -4.55 33.64 -15.41
C VAL A 361 -5.38 33.19 -14.22
N ILE A 362 -6.66 32.86 -14.45
CA ILE A 362 -7.56 32.35 -13.41
C ILE A 362 -7.08 30.99 -12.91
N GLY A 363 -6.61 30.13 -13.81
CA GLY A 363 -6.04 28.82 -13.48
C GLY A 363 -4.80 28.92 -12.61
N ALA A 364 -3.92 29.88 -12.89
CA ALA A 364 -2.73 30.14 -12.08
C ALA A 364 -3.10 30.66 -10.69
N VAL A 365 -3.99 31.65 -10.60
CA VAL A 365 -4.45 32.19 -9.29
C VAL A 365 -5.18 31.11 -8.49
N GLY A 366 -6.07 30.35 -9.13
CA GLY A 366 -6.77 29.23 -8.50
C GLY A 366 -5.83 28.11 -8.06
N GLY A 367 -4.80 27.82 -8.86
CA GLY A 367 -3.73 26.89 -8.49
C GLY A 367 -2.98 27.33 -7.23
N VAL A 368 -2.57 28.60 -7.16
CA VAL A 368 -1.88 29.17 -5.99
C VAL A 368 -2.77 29.15 -4.75
N LEU A 369 -4.02 29.61 -4.86
CA LEU A 369 -4.99 29.52 -3.77
C LEU A 369 -5.26 28.07 -3.35
N GLY A 370 -5.24 27.15 -4.31
CA GLY A 370 -5.38 25.72 -4.06
C GLY A 370 -4.22 25.14 -3.26
N VAL A 371 -2.98 25.54 -3.55
CA VAL A 371 -1.82 25.13 -2.75
C VAL A 371 -1.99 25.59 -1.30
N VAL A 372 -2.35 26.86 -1.10
CA VAL A 372 -2.60 27.43 0.24
C VAL A 372 -3.73 26.68 0.95
N GLY A 373 -4.85 26.44 0.27
CA GLY A 373 -5.97 25.67 0.82
C GLY A 373 -5.57 24.24 1.19
N GLY A 374 -4.76 23.58 0.36
CA GLY A 374 -4.28 22.21 0.60
C GLY A 374 -3.41 22.12 1.84
N LEU A 375 -2.51 23.10 2.03
CA LEU A 375 -1.66 23.20 3.21
C LEU A 375 -2.48 23.39 4.50
N ILE A 376 -3.41 24.35 4.48
CA ILE A 376 -4.27 24.65 5.64
C ILE A 376 -5.12 23.45 6.03
N LEU A 377 -5.79 22.82 5.06
CA LEU A 377 -6.66 21.68 5.33
C LEU A 377 -5.85 20.49 5.85
N ASN A 378 -4.66 20.23 5.32
CA ASN A 378 -3.85 19.12 5.81
C ASN A 378 -3.49 19.28 7.29
N GLN A 379 -3.02 20.47 7.70
CA GLN A 379 -2.72 20.74 9.10
C GLN A 379 -3.95 20.70 10.01
N TYR A 380 -5.10 21.16 9.50
CA TYR A 380 -6.37 21.07 10.22
C TYR A 380 -6.72 19.62 10.53
N TYR A 381 -6.61 18.72 9.56
CA TYR A 381 -6.88 17.29 9.77
C TYR A 381 -5.77 16.57 10.57
N ALA A 382 -4.54 17.09 10.55
CA ALA A 382 -3.44 16.58 11.37
C ALA A 382 -3.50 17.06 12.84
N GLY A 383 -4.51 17.87 13.22
CA GLY A 383 -4.66 18.38 14.59
C GLY A 383 -3.55 19.35 15.03
N THR A 384 -2.75 19.84 14.08
CA THR A 384 -1.51 20.62 14.31
C THR A 384 -1.57 21.96 13.57
N VAL A 385 -2.66 22.72 13.73
CA VAL A 385 -2.77 24.05 13.14
C VAL A 385 -1.80 25.00 13.86
N ASN A 386 -0.58 25.10 13.36
CA ASN A 386 0.41 26.06 13.80
C ASN A 386 0.93 26.83 12.58
N LEU A 387 0.70 28.15 12.57
CA LEU A 387 1.11 29.00 11.45
C LEU A 387 2.63 28.97 11.21
N ASN A 388 3.43 28.65 12.24
CA ASN A 388 4.88 28.55 12.13
C ASN A 388 5.36 27.27 11.42
N THR A 389 4.52 26.23 11.32
CA THR A 389 4.86 24.97 10.65
C THR A 389 4.27 24.85 9.24
N LEU A 390 3.41 25.80 8.81
CA LEU A 390 2.75 25.82 7.49
C LEU A 390 3.72 25.74 6.31
N PHE A 391 4.92 26.31 6.48
CA PHE A 391 5.96 26.34 5.45
C PHE A 391 7.21 25.57 5.87
N SER A 392 7.09 24.66 6.85
CA SER A 392 8.21 23.78 7.22
C SER A 392 8.63 22.93 6.01
N SER A 393 9.94 22.85 5.76
CA SER A 393 10.51 22.16 4.60
C SER A 393 10.16 20.67 4.52
N GLN A 394 9.76 20.07 5.65
CA GLN A 394 9.38 18.67 5.75
C GLN A 394 7.97 18.38 5.22
N MET A 395 7.07 19.37 5.15
CA MET A 395 5.74 19.23 4.53
C MET A 395 5.64 19.94 3.18
N PHE A 396 6.73 20.56 2.69
CA PHE A 396 6.70 21.60 1.67
C PHE A 396 7.71 21.33 0.55
N SER A 397 7.28 20.65 -0.53
CA SER A 397 8.08 20.43 -1.75
C SER A 397 7.76 21.49 -2.82
N PRO A 398 8.74 22.29 -3.29
CA PRO A 398 8.54 23.27 -4.37
C PRO A 398 8.03 22.63 -5.67
N THR A 399 8.38 21.38 -5.93
CA THR A 399 7.94 20.61 -7.09
C THR A 399 6.42 20.41 -7.07
N ILE A 400 5.84 20.06 -5.92
CA ILE A 400 4.39 19.86 -5.79
C ILE A 400 3.65 21.17 -6.07
N MET A 401 4.16 22.31 -5.59
CA MET A 401 3.55 23.63 -5.85
C MET A 401 3.49 23.92 -7.35
N VAL A 402 4.59 23.71 -8.07
CA VAL A 402 4.64 23.93 -9.52
C VAL A 402 3.67 22.99 -10.22
N VAL A 403 3.65 21.70 -9.86
CA VAL A 403 2.76 20.71 -10.47
C VAL A 403 1.28 21.05 -10.19
N THR A 404 0.92 21.45 -8.97
CA THR A 404 -0.46 21.88 -8.64
C THR A 404 -0.86 23.12 -9.45
N VAL A 405 0.01 24.13 -9.54
CA VAL A 405 -0.32 25.35 -10.30
C VAL A 405 -0.49 25.02 -11.78
N VAL A 406 0.39 24.19 -12.35
CA VAL A 406 0.25 23.69 -13.72
C VAL A 406 -1.05 22.90 -13.89
N PHE A 407 -1.41 22.04 -12.94
CA PHE A 407 -2.68 21.32 -12.94
C PHE A 407 -3.89 22.26 -12.94
N GLY A 408 -3.88 23.30 -12.10
CA GLY A 408 -4.92 24.32 -12.06
C GLY A 408 -5.07 25.08 -13.39
N VAL A 409 -3.95 25.41 -14.03
CA VAL A 409 -3.93 26.02 -15.38
C VAL A 409 -4.51 25.07 -16.43
N ILE A 410 -4.11 23.80 -16.44
CA ILE A 410 -4.63 22.79 -17.37
C ILE A 410 -6.13 22.61 -17.19
N LEU A 411 -6.62 22.54 -15.94
CA LEU A 411 -8.03 22.35 -15.64
C LEU A 411 -8.87 23.56 -16.06
N ALA A 412 -8.41 24.79 -15.77
CA ALA A 412 -9.07 26.01 -16.21
C ALA A 412 -9.11 26.13 -17.73
N PHE A 413 -7.99 25.80 -18.39
CA PHE A 413 -7.90 25.77 -19.85
C PHE A 413 -8.89 24.75 -20.43
N ALA A 414 -8.90 23.52 -19.93
CA ALA A 414 -9.80 22.46 -20.39
C ALA A 414 -11.28 22.80 -20.18
N ALA A 415 -11.62 23.50 -19.09
CA ALA A 415 -12.98 23.94 -18.81
C ALA A 415 -13.46 25.00 -19.81
N VAL A 416 -12.59 25.94 -20.19
CA VAL A 416 -12.94 27.07 -21.08
C VAL A 416 -12.80 26.72 -22.56
N PHE A 417 -12.01 25.70 -22.91
CA PHE A 417 -11.61 25.44 -24.30
C PHE A 417 -12.78 25.21 -25.27
N TRP A 418 -13.75 24.36 -24.92
CA TRP A 418 -14.91 24.11 -25.79
C TRP A 418 -15.89 25.28 -25.84
N SER A 419 -16.16 25.90 -24.69
CA SER A 419 -17.06 27.04 -24.55
C SER A 419 -16.56 28.27 -25.31
N SER A 420 -15.27 28.59 -25.18
CA SER A 420 -14.63 29.70 -25.89
C SER A 420 -14.61 29.48 -27.41
N ARG A 421 -14.40 28.24 -27.86
CA ARG A 421 -14.46 27.89 -29.30
C ARG A 421 -15.87 28.07 -29.86
N LYS A 422 -16.89 27.69 -29.10
CA LYS A 422 -18.29 27.90 -29.49
C LYS A 422 -18.63 29.38 -29.54
N ALA A 423 -18.23 30.16 -28.53
CA ALA A 423 -18.53 31.58 -28.41
C ALA A 423 -17.83 32.43 -29.48
N SER A 424 -16.56 32.15 -29.78
CA SER A 424 -15.77 32.88 -30.80
C SER A 424 -16.23 32.68 -32.23
N ARG A 425 -17.02 31.63 -32.50
CA ARG A 425 -17.57 31.31 -33.84
C ARG A 425 -18.98 31.85 -34.05
N ILE A 426 -19.55 32.57 -33.08
CA ILE A 426 -20.87 33.19 -33.23
C ILE A 426 -20.76 34.35 -34.25
N PRO A 427 -21.58 34.37 -35.31
CA PRO A 427 -21.61 35.47 -36.27
C PRO A 427 -21.91 36.81 -35.60
N ALA A 428 -21.23 37.89 -36.03
CA ALA A 428 -21.37 39.22 -35.42
C ALA A 428 -22.83 39.74 -35.45
N VAL A 429 -23.55 39.50 -36.55
CA VAL A 429 -24.97 39.88 -36.70
C VAL A 429 -25.86 39.14 -35.69
N GLU A 430 -25.60 37.85 -35.45
CA GLU A 430 -26.33 37.06 -34.46
C GLU A 430 -25.98 37.45 -33.02
N ALA A 431 -24.73 37.85 -32.77
CA ALA A 431 -24.27 38.27 -31.46
C ALA A 431 -24.87 39.61 -30.99
N LEU A 432 -25.25 40.47 -31.94
CA LEU A 432 -25.87 41.78 -31.69
C LEU A 432 -27.41 41.74 -31.64
N ARG A 433 -28.06 40.67 -32.12
CA ARG A 433 -29.52 40.52 -32.04
C ARG A 433 -29.96 40.27 -30.59
N ASP A 434 -31.01 40.97 -30.17
CA ASP A 434 -31.52 40.94 -28.79
C ASP A 434 -32.26 39.64 -28.42
N TYR A 435 -32.76 38.91 -29.43
CA TYR A 435 -33.41 37.63 -29.24
C TYR A 435 -33.03 36.68 -30.37
N MET A 436 -32.48 35.54 -30.01
CA MET A 436 -32.37 34.40 -30.91
C MET A 436 -33.14 33.26 -30.23
N PRO A 437 -34.11 32.61 -30.89
CA PRO A 437 -34.61 31.33 -30.42
C PRO A 437 -33.40 30.43 -30.27
N THR A 438 -33.19 29.88 -29.07
CA THR A 438 -32.19 28.84 -28.88
C THR A 438 -32.70 27.60 -29.61
N ASP A 439 -32.48 27.54 -30.92
CA ASP A 439 -32.68 26.34 -31.71
C ASP A 439 -31.63 25.34 -31.26
N GLU A 440 -31.98 24.59 -30.22
CA GLU A 440 -31.30 23.36 -29.88
C GLU A 440 -31.52 22.41 -31.06
N ARG A 441 -30.58 22.37 -32.01
CA ARG A 441 -30.50 21.27 -32.98
C ARG A 441 -30.75 19.96 -32.23
N PRO A 442 -31.57 19.03 -32.75
CA PRO A 442 -31.86 17.77 -32.08
C PRO A 442 -30.56 16.97 -31.91
N ARG A 443 -29.92 17.13 -30.75
CA ARG A 443 -28.72 16.37 -30.41
C ARG A 443 -29.19 14.94 -30.20
N ARG A 444 -28.63 14.00 -30.97
CA ARG A 444 -29.01 12.58 -30.99
C ARG A 444 -29.26 12.07 -29.56
N ARG A 445 -30.51 11.72 -29.23
CA ARG A 445 -30.95 11.16 -27.93
C ARG A 445 -30.21 9.87 -27.53
N ILE A 446 -29.52 9.27 -28.48
CA ILE A 446 -28.72 8.05 -28.31
C ILE A 446 -27.64 8.22 -27.25
N ILE A 447 -26.94 9.36 -27.18
CA ILE A 447 -25.80 9.51 -26.25
C ILE A 447 -26.26 9.46 -24.77
N PRO A 448 -27.29 10.21 -24.34
CA PRO A 448 -27.85 10.06 -22.98
C PRO A 448 -28.40 8.66 -22.68
N ILE A 449 -28.99 7.98 -23.67
CA ILE A 449 -29.55 6.63 -23.49
C ILE A 449 -28.42 5.62 -23.25
N VAL A 450 -27.37 5.64 -24.08
CA VAL A 450 -26.21 4.74 -23.92
C VAL A 450 -25.54 4.99 -22.57
N ALA A 451 -25.36 6.25 -22.17
CA ALA A 451 -24.82 6.59 -20.86
C ALA A 451 -25.69 6.04 -19.71
N LEU A 452 -27.01 6.19 -19.81
CA LEU A 452 -27.94 5.66 -18.80
C LEU A 452 -27.87 4.14 -18.72
N ILE A 453 -27.78 3.42 -19.85
CA ILE A 453 -27.67 1.96 -19.88
C ILE A 453 -26.37 1.51 -19.20
N LEU A 454 -25.24 2.08 -19.59
CA LEU A 454 -23.93 1.75 -19.02
C LEU A 454 -23.87 2.07 -17.52
N GLY A 455 -24.43 3.21 -17.10
CA GLY A 455 -24.48 3.57 -15.69
C GLY A 455 -25.45 2.68 -14.88
N SER A 456 -26.60 2.34 -15.45
CA SER A 456 -27.59 1.47 -14.80
C SER A 456 -27.05 0.06 -14.58
N TYR A 457 -26.22 -0.45 -15.50
CA TYR A 457 -25.49 -1.70 -15.30
C TYR A 457 -24.71 -1.69 -13.97
N LYS A 458 -23.89 -0.65 -13.72
CA LYS A 458 -23.10 -0.61 -12.47
C LYS A 458 -23.97 -0.40 -11.23
N ILE A 459 -25.01 0.43 -11.31
CA ILE A 459 -25.93 0.61 -10.18
C ILE A 459 -26.65 -0.70 -9.83
N ALA A 460 -27.07 -1.48 -10.82
CA ALA A 460 -27.67 -2.79 -10.57
C ALA A 460 -26.67 -3.74 -9.89
N VAL A 461 -25.41 -3.76 -10.35
CA VAL A 461 -24.33 -4.55 -9.71
C VAL A 461 -24.16 -4.17 -8.23
N TYR A 462 -24.14 -2.88 -7.91
CA TYR A 462 -24.03 -2.41 -6.52
C TYR A 462 -25.25 -2.76 -5.67
N LEU A 463 -26.47 -2.57 -6.19
CA LEU A 463 -27.71 -2.88 -5.47
C LEU A 463 -27.84 -4.37 -5.17
N LEU A 464 -27.35 -5.22 -6.07
CA LEU A 464 -27.35 -6.68 -5.90
C LEU A 464 -26.17 -7.18 -5.05
N GLY A 465 -25.23 -6.31 -4.66
CA GLY A 465 -24.05 -6.69 -3.90
C GLY A 465 -23.12 -7.66 -4.64
N LEU A 466 -23.11 -7.62 -5.98
CA LEU A 466 -22.35 -8.56 -6.80
C LEU A 466 -20.89 -8.11 -6.94
N ASN A 467 -19.96 -9.02 -6.64
CA ASN A 467 -18.55 -8.84 -6.98
C ASN A 467 -18.30 -9.37 -8.40
N MET A 468 -18.49 -8.49 -9.41
CA MET A 468 -18.33 -8.85 -10.83
C MET A 468 -16.93 -9.34 -11.15
N GLU A 469 -15.90 -8.79 -10.53
CA GLU A 469 -14.52 -9.25 -10.67
C GLU A 469 -14.41 -10.73 -10.28
N GLN A 470 -14.91 -11.08 -9.09
CA GLN A 470 -14.91 -12.45 -8.61
C GLN A 470 -15.75 -13.38 -9.49
N LEU A 471 -16.92 -12.94 -9.98
CA LEU A 471 -17.77 -13.72 -10.87
C LEU A 471 -17.13 -13.96 -12.24
N ILE A 472 -16.47 -12.94 -12.82
CA ILE A 472 -15.75 -13.06 -14.09
C ILE A 472 -14.56 -13.99 -13.92
N TYR A 473 -13.80 -13.88 -12.83
CA TYR A 473 -12.69 -14.78 -12.54
C TYR A 473 -13.16 -16.23 -12.32
N GLN A 474 -14.22 -16.44 -11.54
CA GLN A 474 -14.78 -17.79 -11.34
C GLN A 474 -15.23 -18.40 -12.67
N TRP A 475 -15.98 -17.65 -13.49
CA TRP A 475 -16.43 -18.11 -14.80
C TRP A 475 -15.26 -18.43 -15.74
N SER A 476 -14.25 -17.55 -15.76
CA SER A 476 -13.06 -17.70 -16.59
C SER A 476 -12.21 -18.91 -16.20
N TYR A 477 -11.80 -19.01 -14.93
CA TYR A 477 -10.91 -20.06 -14.45
C TYR A 477 -11.61 -21.43 -14.38
N SER A 478 -12.90 -21.48 -14.03
CA SER A 478 -13.66 -22.74 -14.01
C SER A 478 -13.84 -23.36 -15.39
N SER A 479 -13.71 -22.58 -16.47
CA SER A 479 -13.87 -23.08 -17.83
C SER A 479 -12.68 -23.91 -18.32
N GLY A 480 -11.51 -23.78 -17.68
CA GLY A 480 -10.24 -24.37 -18.14
C GLY A 480 -9.77 -23.85 -19.51
N ASN A 481 -10.44 -22.84 -20.08
CA ASN A 481 -10.18 -22.34 -21.43
C ASN A 481 -9.34 -21.07 -21.39
N ILE A 482 -8.13 -21.16 -21.97
CA ILE A 482 -7.17 -20.06 -22.05
C ILE A 482 -7.76 -18.85 -22.81
N LEU A 483 -8.59 -19.07 -23.85
CA LEU A 483 -9.22 -17.97 -24.60
C LEU A 483 -10.24 -17.19 -23.75
N LEU A 484 -11.03 -17.89 -22.92
CA LEU A 484 -11.96 -17.23 -22.00
C LEU A 484 -11.20 -16.41 -20.94
N THR A 485 -10.00 -16.87 -20.56
CA THR A 485 -9.12 -16.13 -19.64
C THR A 485 -8.61 -14.83 -20.24
N TYR A 486 -8.19 -14.83 -21.50
CA TYR A 486 -7.81 -13.59 -22.17
C TYR A 486 -9.00 -12.65 -22.45
N LEU A 487 -10.20 -13.17 -22.68
CA LEU A 487 -11.42 -12.36 -22.84
C LEU A 487 -11.93 -11.80 -21.52
N ALA A 488 -11.66 -12.45 -20.40
CA ALA A 488 -12.04 -11.98 -19.07
C ALA A 488 -11.27 -10.72 -18.66
N SER A 489 -9.98 -10.61 -19.01
CA SER A 489 -9.15 -9.46 -18.63
C SER A 489 -9.72 -8.09 -19.06
N PRO A 490 -10.12 -7.86 -20.33
CA PRO A 490 -10.73 -6.58 -20.73
C PRO A 490 -12.11 -6.34 -20.08
N LEU A 491 -12.86 -7.40 -19.73
CA LEU A 491 -14.14 -7.27 -19.02
C LEU A 491 -13.95 -6.82 -17.57
N VAL A 492 -12.95 -7.35 -16.87
CA VAL A 492 -12.58 -6.91 -15.52
C VAL A 492 -12.12 -5.45 -15.54
N LEU A 493 -11.27 -5.07 -16.50
CA LEU A 493 -10.84 -3.68 -16.67
C LEU A 493 -12.01 -2.74 -16.97
N PHE A 494 -12.96 -3.19 -17.80
CA PHE A 494 -14.18 -2.44 -18.09
C PHE A 494 -15.05 -2.25 -16.83
N ASP A 495 -15.28 -3.32 -16.06
CA ASP A 495 -16.08 -3.23 -14.83
C ASP A 495 -15.39 -2.36 -13.76
N ALA A 496 -14.06 -2.45 -13.65
CA ALA A 496 -13.25 -1.59 -12.79
C ALA A 496 -13.38 -0.11 -13.19
N ALA A 497 -13.33 0.22 -14.48
CA ALA A 497 -13.58 1.58 -14.95
C ALA A 497 -15.01 2.03 -14.68
N MET A 498 -16.01 1.15 -14.86
CA MET A 498 -17.42 1.43 -14.57
C MET A 498 -17.69 1.66 -13.09
N THR A 499 -16.87 1.14 -12.18
CA THR A 499 -16.97 1.44 -10.73
C THR A 499 -16.97 2.94 -10.46
N PHE A 500 -16.14 3.69 -11.20
CA PHE A 500 -16.01 5.14 -11.06
C PHE A 500 -16.88 5.91 -12.08
N ILE A 501 -16.90 5.45 -13.33
CA ILE A 501 -17.58 6.15 -14.43
C ILE A 501 -19.09 5.87 -14.42
N GLY A 502 -19.53 4.69 -13.98
CA GLY A 502 -20.91 4.23 -13.99
C GLY A 502 -21.88 5.18 -13.28
N PRO A 503 -21.64 5.56 -12.02
CA PRO A 503 -22.49 6.54 -11.33
C PRO A 503 -22.59 7.88 -12.09
N ILE A 504 -21.47 8.37 -12.62
CA ILE A 504 -21.42 9.63 -13.40
C ILE A 504 -22.30 9.50 -14.64
N LEU A 505 -22.15 8.41 -15.40
CA LEU A 505 -22.95 8.15 -16.61
C LEU A 505 -24.43 7.98 -16.30
N PHE A 506 -24.77 7.29 -15.20
CA PHE A 506 -26.14 7.12 -14.75
C PHE A 506 -26.79 8.48 -14.46
N PHE A 507 -26.20 9.28 -13.57
CA PHE A 507 -26.75 10.57 -13.21
C PHE A 507 -26.79 11.52 -14.41
N TRP A 508 -25.78 11.49 -15.29
CA TRP A 508 -25.73 12.34 -16.48
C TRP A 508 -26.81 11.96 -17.50
N GLY A 509 -26.96 10.67 -17.79
CA GLY A 509 -27.99 10.14 -18.69
C GLY A 509 -29.39 10.37 -18.14
N PHE A 510 -29.60 10.06 -16.87
CA PHE A 510 -30.87 10.24 -16.17
C PHE A 510 -31.30 11.71 -16.17
N THR A 511 -30.44 12.63 -15.74
CA THR A 511 -30.78 14.06 -15.68
C THR A 511 -31.05 14.65 -17.06
N LYS A 512 -30.30 14.25 -18.10
CA LYS A 512 -30.56 14.71 -19.47
C LYS A 512 -31.90 14.19 -20.01
N LEU A 513 -32.22 12.90 -19.82
CA LEU A 513 -33.46 12.33 -20.32
C LEU A 513 -34.69 12.83 -19.55
N VAL A 514 -34.58 12.97 -18.23
CA VAL A 514 -35.70 13.38 -17.37
C VAL A 514 -35.96 14.88 -17.44
N ILE A 515 -34.92 15.73 -17.41
CA ILE A 515 -35.12 17.19 -17.32
C ILE A 515 -35.20 17.84 -18.70
N ARG A 516 -34.39 17.39 -19.67
CA ARG A 516 -34.29 18.05 -20.98
C ARG A 516 -35.41 17.62 -21.94
N ASP A 517 -35.72 16.32 -21.98
CA ASP A 517 -36.59 15.72 -23.00
C ASP A 517 -38.00 15.37 -22.52
N SER A 518 -38.28 15.40 -21.20
CA SER A 518 -39.58 15.01 -20.66
C SER A 518 -40.54 16.18 -20.51
N THR A 519 -41.53 16.26 -21.41
CA THR A 519 -42.71 17.13 -21.24
C THR A 519 -43.48 16.80 -19.95
N LYS A 520 -43.41 15.55 -19.49
CA LYS A 520 -44.02 15.10 -18.23
C LYS A 520 -43.32 15.70 -17.01
N PHE A 521 -41.99 15.83 -17.02
CA PHE A 521 -41.26 16.51 -15.95
C PHE A 521 -41.65 17.99 -15.89
N GLN A 522 -41.79 18.64 -17.04
CA GLN A 522 -42.25 20.02 -17.11
C GLN A 522 -43.68 20.19 -16.60
N ALA A 523 -44.57 19.22 -16.86
CA ALA A 523 -45.93 19.19 -16.33
C ALA A 523 -45.96 18.93 -14.81
N ALA A 524 -45.11 18.02 -14.30
CA ALA A 524 -44.98 17.74 -12.88
C ALA A 524 -44.43 18.96 -12.12
N ALA A 525 -43.41 19.63 -12.66
CA ALA A 525 -42.89 20.88 -12.13
C ALA A 525 -43.98 21.97 -12.07
N SER A 526 -44.85 22.04 -13.08
CA SER A 526 -46.00 22.95 -13.09
C SER A 526 -47.04 22.63 -12.00
N LYS A 527 -47.21 21.36 -11.65
CA LYS A 527 -48.14 20.90 -10.60
C LYS A 527 -47.57 21.11 -9.19
N ILE A 528 -46.25 21.01 -9.04
CA ILE A 528 -45.56 21.35 -7.80
C ILE A 528 -45.54 22.87 -7.62
N SER A 529 -45.36 23.63 -8.69
CA SER A 529 -45.35 25.09 -8.62
C SER A 529 -46.67 25.69 -8.17
N SER A 530 -47.81 25.06 -8.45
CA SER A 530 -49.11 25.56 -7.97
C SER A 530 -49.27 25.49 -6.46
N VAL A 531 -48.45 24.69 -5.76
CA VAL A 531 -48.42 24.63 -4.29
C VAL A 531 -47.63 25.81 -3.69
N MET A 532 -46.66 26.37 -4.42
CA MET A 532 -45.80 27.47 -3.98
C MET A 532 -46.25 28.86 -4.47
N GLY A 533 -47.45 28.96 -5.04
CA GLY A 533 -48.00 30.23 -5.55
C GLY A 533 -47.15 30.85 -6.67
N ASP A 534 -47.05 32.19 -6.67
CA ASP A 534 -46.43 32.96 -7.75
C ASP A 534 -44.92 32.68 -7.93
N LEU A 535 -44.21 32.42 -6.83
CA LEU A 535 -42.78 32.05 -6.86
C LEU A 535 -42.57 30.69 -7.52
N GLY A 536 -43.47 29.74 -7.25
CA GLY A 536 -43.47 28.45 -7.92
C GLY A 536 -43.68 28.61 -9.42
N ALA A 537 -44.66 29.42 -9.83
CA ALA A 537 -44.97 29.64 -11.25
C ALA A 537 -43.79 30.25 -12.01
N LEU A 538 -43.07 31.19 -11.39
CA LEU A 538 -41.82 31.75 -11.92
C LEU A 538 -40.72 30.69 -12.05
N ALA A 539 -40.56 29.81 -11.05
CA ALA A 539 -39.59 28.73 -11.10
C ALA A 539 -39.91 27.72 -12.23
N ALA A 540 -41.16 27.28 -12.37
CA ALA A 540 -41.58 26.37 -13.45
C ALA A 540 -41.39 26.99 -14.84
N LYS A 541 -41.65 28.29 -15.00
CA LYS A 541 -41.39 29.02 -16.25
C LYS A 541 -39.89 29.09 -16.57
N ASN A 542 -39.04 29.27 -15.56
CA ASN A 542 -37.58 29.21 -15.73
C ASN A 542 -37.10 27.81 -16.13
N VAL A 543 -37.74 26.74 -15.62
CA VAL A 543 -37.45 25.35 -16.01
C VAL A 543 -37.71 25.09 -17.48
N ARG A 544 -38.84 25.57 -17.98
CA ARG A 544 -39.17 25.47 -19.41
C ARG A 544 -38.26 26.27 -20.31
N ARG A 545 -37.80 27.44 -19.86
CA ARG A 545 -36.94 28.32 -20.68
C ARG A 545 -35.51 27.82 -20.82
N ASN A 546 -34.95 27.17 -19.79
CA ASN A 546 -33.56 26.74 -19.79
C ASN A 546 -33.38 25.29 -19.29
N PRO A 547 -34.02 24.29 -19.92
CA PRO A 547 -34.03 22.92 -19.43
C PRO A 547 -32.63 22.28 -19.46
N ALA A 548 -31.81 22.59 -20.47
CA ALA A 548 -30.45 22.07 -20.56
C ALA A 548 -29.53 22.56 -19.42
N ARG A 549 -29.72 23.81 -18.96
CA ARG A 549 -28.97 24.42 -17.86
C ARG A 549 -29.37 23.81 -16.53
N LEU A 550 -30.67 23.67 -16.28
CA LEU A 550 -31.16 23.04 -15.06
C LEU A 550 -30.76 21.57 -14.96
N ALA A 551 -30.77 20.85 -16.08
CA ALA A 551 -30.25 19.49 -16.11
C ALA A 551 -28.76 19.42 -15.69
N ALA A 552 -27.94 20.38 -16.15
CA ALA A 552 -26.53 20.44 -15.79
C ALA A 552 -26.31 20.78 -14.30
N ILE A 553 -27.09 21.71 -13.75
CA ILE A 553 -27.01 22.10 -12.34
C ILE A 553 -27.51 20.96 -11.44
N ALA A 554 -28.64 20.33 -11.77
CA ALA A 554 -29.18 19.20 -11.03
C ALA A 554 -28.21 18.01 -11.04
N PHE A 555 -27.59 17.73 -12.18
CA PHE A 555 -26.54 16.71 -12.31
C PHE A 555 -25.35 17.00 -11.39
N LEU A 556 -24.86 18.24 -11.36
CA LEU A 556 -23.77 18.65 -10.48
C LEU A 556 -24.13 18.45 -9.00
N ILE A 557 -25.31 18.89 -8.58
CA ILE A 557 -25.77 18.75 -7.19
C ILE A 557 -25.89 17.26 -6.82
N ALA A 558 -26.51 16.45 -7.68
CA ALA A 558 -26.65 15.01 -7.46
C ALA A 558 -25.28 14.33 -7.34
N LEU A 559 -24.33 14.70 -8.20
CA LEU A 559 -22.98 14.13 -8.19
C LEU A 559 -22.21 14.55 -6.93
N ILE A 560 -22.29 15.82 -6.52
CA ILE A 560 -21.64 16.31 -5.29
C ILE A 560 -22.19 15.58 -4.06
N ILE A 561 -23.52 15.49 -3.93
CA ILE A 561 -24.15 14.80 -2.79
C ILE A 561 -23.80 13.32 -2.81
N GLY A 562 -23.88 12.68 -3.97
CA GLY A 562 -23.55 11.26 -4.15
C GLY A 562 -22.10 10.96 -3.75
N LEU A 563 -21.15 11.78 -4.20
CA LEU A 563 -19.73 11.64 -3.84
C LEU A 563 -19.50 11.87 -2.35
N SER A 564 -20.14 12.87 -1.74
CA SER A 564 -20.02 13.11 -0.29
C SER A 564 -20.50 11.94 0.54
N VAL A 565 -21.65 11.35 0.18
CA VAL A 565 -22.19 10.17 0.85
C VAL A 565 -21.29 8.95 0.61
N GLN A 566 -20.80 8.76 -0.62
CA GLN A 566 -19.90 7.68 -0.97
C GLN A 566 -18.60 7.73 -0.14
N VAL A 567 -17.92 8.87 -0.09
CA VAL A 567 -16.64 9.00 0.64
C VAL A 567 -16.85 8.74 2.13
N THR A 568 -17.88 9.33 2.73
CA THR A 568 -18.19 9.15 4.16
C THR A 568 -18.55 7.70 4.48
N GLY A 569 -19.41 7.09 3.65
CA GLY A 569 -19.82 5.70 3.81
C GLY A 569 -18.66 4.71 3.59
N GLN A 570 -17.78 5.00 2.64
CA GLN A 570 -16.62 4.16 2.35
C GLN A 570 -15.62 4.18 3.51
N ILE A 571 -15.31 5.35 4.08
CA ILE A 571 -14.40 5.45 5.24
C ILE A 571 -14.99 4.67 6.42
N ALA A 572 -16.26 4.91 6.78
CA ALA A 572 -16.91 4.21 7.89
C ALA A 572 -16.96 2.68 7.68
N SER A 573 -17.21 2.25 6.44
CA SER A 573 -17.24 0.81 6.10
C SER A 573 -15.84 0.20 6.12
N GLN A 574 -14.81 0.92 5.68
CA GLN A 574 -13.43 0.47 5.76
C GLN A 574 -12.96 0.34 7.21
N GLU A 575 -13.29 1.30 8.08
CA GLU A 575 -12.97 1.23 9.51
C GLU A 575 -13.66 0.03 10.18
N ASP A 576 -14.96 -0.16 9.95
CA ASP A 576 -15.69 -1.33 10.46
C ASP A 576 -15.11 -2.64 9.92
N TYR A 577 -14.79 -2.69 8.63
CA TYR A 577 -14.14 -3.85 8.01
C TYR A 577 -12.78 -4.14 8.64
N ILE A 578 -11.92 -3.13 8.81
CA ILE A 578 -10.61 -3.29 9.45
C ILE A 578 -10.78 -3.79 10.88
N TYR A 579 -11.68 -3.19 11.65
CA TYR A 579 -11.94 -3.60 13.03
C TYR A 579 -12.40 -5.06 13.12
N ARG A 580 -13.35 -5.46 12.27
CA ARG A 580 -13.84 -6.84 12.19
C ARG A 580 -12.76 -7.81 11.71
N THR A 581 -11.98 -7.41 10.70
CA THR A 581 -10.89 -8.24 10.17
C THR A 581 -9.78 -8.41 11.20
N VAL A 582 -9.39 -7.37 11.94
CA VAL A 582 -8.43 -7.46 13.04
C VAL A 582 -8.97 -8.40 14.11
N ARG A 583 -10.23 -8.22 14.54
CA ARG A 583 -10.87 -9.09 15.53
C ARG A 583 -10.96 -10.54 15.07
N ASN A 584 -11.28 -10.77 13.80
CA ASN A 584 -11.38 -12.10 13.19
C ASN A 584 -10.00 -12.77 13.02
N ASN A 585 -8.99 -12.00 12.61
CA ASN A 585 -7.64 -12.54 12.36
C ASN A 585 -6.87 -12.80 13.64
N VAL A 586 -7.02 -11.95 14.66
CA VAL A 586 -6.36 -12.13 15.95
C VAL A 586 -7.08 -13.24 16.73
N GLY A 587 -8.40 -13.14 16.89
CA GLY A 587 -9.19 -14.10 17.66
C GLY A 587 -8.85 -14.08 19.16
N ALA A 588 -7.69 -14.65 19.52
CA ALA A 588 -7.07 -14.62 20.85
C ALA A 588 -5.67 -13.99 20.76
N ASP A 589 -5.24 -13.30 21.83
CA ASP A 589 -3.91 -12.67 21.88
C ASP A 589 -2.77 -13.70 21.79
N VAL A 590 -3.00 -14.92 22.30
CA VAL A 590 -2.08 -16.06 22.24
C VAL A 590 -2.89 -17.35 22.06
N THR A 591 -2.45 -18.22 21.14
CA THR A 591 -3.04 -19.54 20.92
C THR A 591 -1.98 -20.62 21.18
N VAL A 592 -2.33 -21.62 21.99
CA VAL A 592 -1.44 -22.76 22.30
C VAL A 592 -2.06 -24.03 21.74
N SER A 593 -1.33 -24.72 20.86
CA SER A 593 -1.75 -26.03 20.34
C SER A 593 -1.19 -27.15 21.22
N VAL A 594 -2.04 -28.09 21.62
CA VAL A 594 -1.68 -29.19 22.51
C VAL A 594 -1.72 -30.51 21.74
N VAL A 595 -0.61 -31.26 21.76
CA VAL A 595 -0.49 -32.55 21.04
C VAL A 595 -1.44 -33.62 21.61
N ASN A 596 -1.67 -33.61 22.93
CA ASN A 596 -2.60 -34.51 23.59
C ASN A 596 -3.82 -33.76 24.14
N GLY A 597 -4.91 -33.74 23.38
CA GLY A 597 -6.14 -33.02 23.73
C GLY A 597 -6.81 -33.49 25.03
N SER A 598 -6.56 -34.72 25.48
CA SER A 598 -7.16 -35.24 26.73
C SER A 598 -6.73 -34.48 27.99
N ARG A 599 -5.55 -33.85 27.96
CA ARG A 599 -5.02 -33.03 29.06
C ARG A 599 -5.25 -31.52 28.85
N GLY A 600 -6.02 -31.14 27.83
CA GLY A 600 -6.21 -29.73 27.48
C GLY A 600 -6.73 -28.88 28.64
N GLN A 601 -7.70 -29.40 29.42
CA GLN A 601 -8.27 -28.70 30.58
C GLN A 601 -7.27 -28.52 31.72
N GLU A 602 -6.46 -29.54 32.01
CA GLU A 602 -5.39 -29.48 33.01
C GLU A 602 -4.34 -28.45 32.62
N ILE A 603 -3.93 -28.45 31.34
CA ILE A 603 -2.94 -27.52 30.80
C ILE A 603 -3.47 -26.08 30.82
N LEU A 604 -4.73 -25.85 30.42
CA LEU A 604 -5.37 -24.53 30.51
C LEU A 604 -5.35 -23.98 31.94
N LYS A 605 -5.67 -24.82 32.92
CA LYS A 605 -5.65 -24.47 34.34
C LYS A 605 -4.23 -24.14 34.80
N ASN A 606 -3.24 -24.93 34.43
CA ASN A 606 -1.84 -24.66 34.78
C ASN A 606 -1.35 -23.35 34.15
N ILE A 607 -1.69 -23.08 32.89
CA ILE A 607 -1.31 -21.84 32.19
C ILE A 607 -1.92 -20.62 32.91
N THR A 608 -3.23 -20.65 33.17
CA THR A 608 -3.95 -19.54 33.84
C THR A 608 -3.47 -19.27 35.28
N GLN A 609 -2.96 -20.30 35.98
CA GLN A 609 -2.44 -20.17 37.34
C GLN A 609 -0.96 -19.77 37.40
N THR A 610 -0.15 -20.24 36.45
CA THR A 610 1.32 -20.06 36.49
C THR A 610 1.76 -18.79 35.79
N VAL A 611 1.05 -18.36 34.75
CA VAL A 611 1.43 -17.21 33.92
C VAL A 611 0.63 -15.98 34.35
N PRO A 612 1.27 -14.96 34.96
CA PRO A 612 0.60 -13.72 35.33
C PRO A 612 0.18 -12.93 34.09
N GLY A 613 -0.93 -12.20 34.17
CA GLY A 613 -1.42 -11.30 33.11
C GLY A 613 -2.47 -11.90 32.16
N ILE A 614 -2.84 -13.17 32.33
CA ILE A 614 -3.93 -13.79 31.56
C ILE A 614 -5.29 -13.31 32.10
N LYS A 615 -6.08 -12.65 31.26
CA LYS A 615 -7.45 -12.20 31.60
C LYS A 615 -8.51 -13.26 31.35
N ASN A 616 -8.43 -13.98 30.23
CA ASN A 616 -9.35 -15.02 29.86
C ASN A 616 -8.63 -16.10 29.02
N ALA A 617 -9.06 -17.35 29.14
CA ALA A 617 -8.50 -18.46 28.37
C ALA A 617 -9.60 -19.50 28.10
N SER A 618 -9.68 -19.98 26.87
CA SER A 618 -10.69 -20.94 26.42
C SER A 618 -10.06 -22.05 25.60
N ILE A 619 -10.72 -23.21 25.54
CA ILE A 619 -10.24 -24.38 24.77
C ILE A 619 -11.03 -24.48 23.47
N GLU A 620 -10.29 -24.54 22.37
CA GLU A 620 -10.77 -24.86 21.03
C GLU A 620 -10.28 -26.27 20.70
N SER A 621 -11.13 -27.13 20.16
CA SER A 621 -10.65 -28.33 19.48
C SER A 621 -10.93 -28.21 18.00
N GLN A 622 -9.88 -28.42 17.21
CA GLN A 622 -9.95 -28.40 15.76
C GLN A 622 -9.85 -29.84 15.22
N LEU A 623 -10.85 -30.26 14.46
CA LEU A 623 -10.91 -31.56 13.79
C LEU A 623 -10.96 -31.32 12.28
N THR A 624 -10.26 -32.14 11.51
CA THR A 624 -10.40 -32.10 10.04
C THR A 624 -11.31 -33.25 9.63
N ALA A 625 -12.46 -32.91 9.05
CA ALA A 625 -13.39 -33.87 8.48
C ALA A 625 -13.19 -33.94 6.96
N THR A 626 -12.90 -35.12 6.45
CA THR A 626 -12.91 -35.36 5.00
C THR A 626 -14.35 -35.55 4.57
N LEU A 627 -14.88 -34.61 3.78
CA LEU A 627 -16.18 -34.76 3.15
C LEU A 627 -16.03 -35.75 1.98
N SER A 628 -17.14 -36.23 1.40
CA SER A 628 -17.09 -37.17 0.26
C SER A 628 -16.17 -36.64 -0.84
N GLU A 629 -15.63 -37.53 -1.70
CA GLU A 629 -14.55 -37.25 -2.68
C GLU A 629 -14.73 -35.97 -3.52
N LYS A 630 -15.95 -35.45 -3.63
CA LYS A 630 -16.31 -34.25 -4.39
C LYS A 630 -16.12 -32.92 -3.64
N TYR A 631 -16.03 -32.90 -2.31
CA TYR A 631 -16.12 -31.68 -1.49
C TYR A 631 -14.88 -31.35 -0.64
N GLY A 632 -13.83 -32.18 -0.70
CA GLY A 632 -12.56 -31.93 -0.02
C GLY A 632 -12.60 -32.05 1.51
N THR A 633 -11.62 -31.44 2.18
CA THR A 633 -11.51 -31.45 3.65
C THR A 633 -12.10 -30.17 4.26
N MET A 634 -12.90 -30.31 5.31
CA MET A 634 -13.44 -29.20 6.09
C MET A 634 -12.86 -29.24 7.52
N THR A 635 -12.59 -28.06 8.07
CA THR A 635 -12.21 -27.92 9.48
C THR A 635 -13.46 -27.74 10.35
N ILE A 636 -13.66 -28.62 11.32
CA ILE A 636 -14.68 -28.53 12.36
C ILE A 636 -14.02 -27.99 13.63
N LYS A 637 -14.55 -26.90 14.17
CA LYS A 637 -14.12 -26.33 15.45
C LYS A 637 -15.17 -26.61 16.51
N THR A 638 -14.78 -27.16 17.65
CA THR A 638 -15.64 -27.31 18.82
C THR A 638 -15.15 -26.39 19.94
N ILE A 639 -16.10 -25.69 20.54
CA ILE A 639 -15.87 -24.72 21.62
C ILE A 639 -16.81 -25.01 22.77
N GLN A 640 -16.44 -24.59 23.99
CA GLN A 640 -17.34 -24.57 25.13
C GLN A 640 -17.99 -23.18 25.24
N PRO A 641 -19.26 -22.99 24.84
CA PRO A 641 -19.82 -21.64 24.63
C PRO A 641 -19.84 -20.75 25.86
N ALA A 642 -19.95 -21.34 27.05
CA ALA A 642 -19.98 -20.59 28.32
C ALA A 642 -18.60 -20.05 28.74
N ALA A 643 -17.51 -20.58 28.16
CA ALA A 643 -16.14 -20.19 28.46
C ALA A 643 -15.46 -19.46 27.30
N TRP A 644 -16.04 -19.50 26.10
CA TRP A 644 -15.47 -18.99 24.85
C TRP A 644 -15.85 -17.54 24.55
#